data_AF-A0A8H5ZDK1-F1
#
_entry.id   AF-A0A8H5ZDK1-F1
#
_cell.length_a   1.000
_cell.length_b   1.000
_cell.length_c   1.000
_cell.angle_alpha   90.00
_cell.angle_beta   90.00
_cell.angle_gamma   90.00
#
_symmetry.space_group_name_H-M   'P 1'
#
loop_
_entity.id
_entity.type
_entity.pdbx_description
1 polymer ?
#
loop_
_entity_poly.entity_id
_entity_poly.type
_entity_poly.pdbx_seq_one_letter_code
_entity_poly.pdbx_strand_id
1 'polypeptide(L)'
;MRSSPIYSLRVRTFVSRHDAPPFASVQKPIKAAYYRGGTSRAVMIQPQHLPKERAKWPTIFRQIMGSGDSYGRQLDGMGAGISSLSKICLVEPHGKRIAPGVTATRFRTGYGGIDAARESAREARQNVDDQEVDVDYTFVGLGIESNEVDVAGNCGNMSSAIGPYAYNAGLLPPRIYAQGDGEVTVRIRNTNTGKLINSTFTVIGAQAAVVGDYSIDGVTGNGSKIKLDFKHPYGSKTGKVLPTGKRIDNIAGYKVSCVDGANPAVFIRADDVGVDGTILPNDFNKLPDKLGLLENIRKAAAVAMGIAATEDEVPRTIPKIGLVSQSSTHPVLSGKTLQSSQMDIVLRFLSDTQPHRAIPLTAALTTAVAARIPGTIVEQMLAPDPLMEGAITIGHGSGRLQVNATMDETNKLIPVTGTVYRTAKRLFEGEIFWTDNVDETSEAGTVYDSNGRHSLGLAFVLENRRQSSFHLFEEDEHQKQEEASEQKQVPEIEQAEDCEKEAKVPGLSYRPLADPNRKNLFASFPEHPDTPLTSALRKLHAQTTRLLSDPDLTTRDYQPELPGTIRHVQLKLLFATRTQQATKEKASEKTRIRMENMEKKAKKKADKKAAKRKLHDEREAKRKRKEALLFEKALENKTGSARNQEAKSGYWSQFLP
;
A
#
# COMPACT_ATOMS: atom_id res chain seq x y z
N MET A 1 63.25 10.03 32.32
CA MET A 1 62.02 10.10 31.50
C MET A 1 61.83 8.75 30.82
N ARG A 2 61.00 7.89 31.40
CA ARG A 2 60.45 6.67 30.79
C ARG A 2 58.93 6.71 31.02
N SER A 3 58.22 6.22 30.01
CA SER A 3 56.79 6.35 29.72
C SER A 3 55.90 5.54 30.66
N SER A 4 54.81 6.16 31.12
CA SER A 4 53.75 5.53 31.91
C SER A 4 52.94 4.52 31.07
N PRO A 5 52.51 3.37 31.63
CA PRO A 5 51.56 2.48 30.97
C PRO A 5 50.13 3.01 31.13
N ILE A 6 49.41 3.15 30.02
CA ILE A 6 47.98 3.46 29.97
C ILE A 6 47.23 2.18 30.38
N TYR A 7 46.71 2.13 31.60
CA TYR A 7 45.72 1.12 32.00
C TYR A 7 44.40 1.41 31.26
N SER A 8 44.06 0.59 30.26
CA SER A 8 42.73 0.60 29.66
C SER A 8 41.74 -0.05 30.63
N LEU A 9 41.00 0.75 31.38
CA LEU A 9 39.83 0.28 32.12
C LEU A 9 38.74 -0.11 31.11
N ARG A 10 38.67 -1.39 30.73
CA ARG A 10 37.47 -1.94 30.06
C ARG A 10 36.38 -2.06 31.12
N VAL A 11 35.61 -1.00 31.29
CA VAL A 11 34.30 -1.09 31.95
C VAL A 11 33.40 -1.89 31.01
N ARG A 12 33.34 -3.21 31.21
CA ARG A 12 32.19 -4.01 30.76
C ARG A 12 31.09 -3.80 31.79
N THR A 13 30.28 -2.76 31.62
CA THR A 13 28.96 -2.73 32.25
C THR A 13 28.12 -3.84 31.63
N PHE A 14 28.17 -5.02 32.25
CA PHE A 14 27.08 -5.98 32.12
C PHE A 14 25.91 -5.39 32.90
N VAL A 15 25.05 -4.61 32.24
CA VAL A 15 23.69 -4.42 32.75
C VAL A 15 23.06 -5.81 32.67
N SER A 16 22.89 -6.45 33.83
CA SER A 16 22.15 -7.70 33.88
C SER A 16 20.71 -7.40 33.44
N ARG A 17 20.05 -8.32 32.75
CA ARG A 17 18.62 -8.16 32.39
C ARG A 17 17.72 -7.91 33.61
N HIS A 18 18.21 -8.08 34.83
CA HIS A 18 17.46 -7.85 36.07
C HIS A 18 17.44 -6.38 36.51
N ASP A 19 18.32 -5.53 35.98
CA ASP A 19 18.41 -4.10 36.36
C ASP A 19 17.70 -3.16 35.37
N ALA A 20 17.15 -3.72 34.28
CA ALA A 20 16.39 -2.96 33.30
C ALA A 20 14.96 -2.69 33.82
N PRO A 21 14.39 -1.48 33.67
CA PRO A 21 13.02 -1.21 34.08
C PRO A 21 12.06 -2.19 33.39
N PRO A 22 10.93 -2.57 34.02
CA PRO A 22 10.03 -3.63 33.54
C PRO A 22 9.43 -3.40 32.13
N PHE A 23 9.65 -2.22 31.55
CA PHE A 23 9.20 -1.82 30.21
C PHE A 23 10.33 -1.71 29.17
N ALA A 24 11.58 -1.99 29.53
CA ALA A 24 12.71 -1.93 28.60
C ALA A 24 12.82 -3.23 27.80
N SER A 25 12.21 -3.25 26.62
CA SER A 25 12.37 -4.31 25.63
C SER A 25 13.51 -3.99 24.66
N VAL A 26 14.35 -5.00 24.39
CA VAL A 26 15.48 -4.88 23.45
C VAL A 26 14.99 -5.23 22.05
N GLN A 27 15.51 -4.51 21.04
CA GLN A 27 15.24 -4.84 19.65
C GLN A 27 15.82 -6.20 19.25
N LYS A 28 15.06 -6.94 18.45
CA LYS A 28 15.40 -8.25 17.89
C LYS A 28 15.61 -8.13 16.38
N PRO A 29 16.71 -8.66 15.83
CA PRO A 29 16.96 -8.63 14.39
C PRO A 29 16.16 -9.71 13.65
N ILE A 30 15.73 -9.40 12.43
CA ILE A 30 15.19 -10.34 11.43
C ILE A 30 15.94 -10.11 10.13
N LYS A 31 16.53 -11.17 9.57
CA LYS A 31 17.14 -11.10 8.23
C LYS A 31 16.08 -10.84 7.17
N ALA A 32 16.30 -9.82 6.36
CA ALA A 32 15.38 -9.39 5.34
C ALA A 32 16.10 -8.70 4.18
N ALA A 33 15.41 -8.58 3.06
CA ALA A 33 15.84 -7.71 1.96
C ALA A 33 14.76 -6.71 1.62
N TYR A 34 15.14 -5.56 1.05
CA TYR A 34 14.20 -4.56 0.57
C TYR A 34 14.30 -4.49 -0.94
N TYR A 35 13.18 -4.73 -1.63
CA TYR A 35 13.14 -4.83 -3.08
C TYR A 35 12.14 -3.85 -3.66
N ARG A 36 12.48 -3.29 -4.83
CA ARG A 36 11.50 -2.73 -5.76
C ARG A 36 11.01 -3.85 -6.68
N GLY A 37 9.70 -4.03 -6.76
CA GLY A 37 9.02 -4.84 -7.76
C GLY A 37 8.04 -3.97 -8.54
N GLY A 38 8.27 -3.78 -9.85
CA GLY A 38 7.50 -2.83 -10.65
C GLY A 38 7.53 -1.43 -10.05
N THR A 39 6.35 -0.84 -9.84
CA THR A 39 6.15 0.48 -9.23
C THR A 39 5.87 0.40 -7.71
N SER A 40 6.31 -0.65 -7.03
CA SER A 40 6.13 -0.85 -5.58
C SER A 40 7.42 -1.30 -4.91
N ARG A 41 7.48 -1.14 -3.58
CA ARG A 41 8.58 -1.69 -2.76
C ARG A 41 8.01 -2.54 -1.64
N ALA A 42 8.74 -3.58 -1.25
CA ALA A 42 8.38 -4.42 -0.12
C ALA A 42 9.62 -4.93 0.60
N VAL A 43 9.43 -5.22 1.88
CA VAL A 43 10.36 -6.02 2.67
C VAL A 43 10.11 -7.50 2.34
N MET A 44 11.17 -8.19 1.92
CA MET A 44 11.22 -9.62 1.63
C MET A 44 11.75 -10.36 2.85
N ILE A 45 10.99 -11.31 3.37
CA ILE A 45 11.36 -12.08 4.57
C ILE A 45 11.20 -13.56 4.26
N GLN A 46 12.19 -14.38 4.60
CA GLN A 46 11.98 -15.83 4.61
C GLN A 46 11.36 -16.23 5.96
N PRO A 47 10.25 -16.98 5.97
CA PRO A 47 9.57 -17.45 7.19
C PRO A 47 10.48 -18.06 8.27
N GLN A 48 11.58 -18.71 7.89
CA GLN A 48 12.55 -19.29 8.82
C GLN A 48 13.26 -18.27 9.72
N HIS A 49 13.28 -16.99 9.34
CA HIS A 49 13.87 -15.91 10.14
C HIS A 49 12.85 -15.24 11.08
N LEU A 50 11.57 -15.59 10.98
CA LEU A 50 10.53 -15.12 11.89
C LEU A 50 10.43 -16.05 13.10
N PRO A 51 9.91 -15.54 14.25
CA PRO A 51 9.58 -16.39 15.39
C PRO A 51 8.64 -17.54 15.00
N LYS A 52 8.84 -18.72 15.60
CA LYS A 52 7.99 -19.90 15.35
C LYS A 52 6.52 -19.65 15.70
N GLU A 53 6.27 -18.81 16.72
CA GLU A 53 4.94 -18.38 17.16
C GLU A 53 4.31 -17.43 16.13
N ARG A 54 3.51 -18.00 15.21
CA ARG A 54 2.87 -17.23 14.13
C ARG A 54 1.90 -16.16 14.62
N ALA A 55 1.34 -16.32 15.82
CA ALA A 55 0.47 -15.31 16.43
C ALA A 55 1.17 -13.95 16.60
N LYS A 56 2.51 -13.93 16.72
CA LYS A 56 3.31 -12.69 16.83
C LYS A 56 3.52 -11.98 15.50
N TRP A 57 3.34 -12.65 14.36
CA TRP A 57 3.71 -12.12 13.05
C TRP A 57 2.97 -10.84 12.67
N PRO A 58 1.64 -10.70 12.87
CA PRO A 58 0.95 -9.45 12.56
C PRO A 58 1.55 -8.25 13.31
N THR A 59 1.86 -8.39 14.60
CA THR A 59 2.48 -7.34 15.41
C THR A 59 3.89 -7.03 14.94
N ILE A 60 4.70 -8.05 14.61
CA ILE A 60 6.03 -7.87 14.02
C ILE A 60 5.95 -7.12 12.69
N PHE A 61 5.04 -7.52 11.80
CA PHE A 61 4.86 -6.90 10.50
C PHE A 61 4.43 -5.43 10.60
N ARG A 62 3.55 -5.12 11.56
CA ARG A 62 3.16 -3.73 11.86
C ARG A 62 4.37 -2.91 12.31
N GLN A 63 5.19 -3.42 13.22
CA GLN A 63 6.39 -2.74 13.69
C GLN A 63 7.42 -2.55 12.56
N ILE A 64 7.72 -3.60 11.80
CA ILE A 64 8.64 -3.55 10.65
C ILE A 64 8.23 -2.44 9.68
N MET A 65 6.93 -2.24 9.46
CA MET A 65 6.42 -1.25 8.53
C MET A 65 6.10 0.11 9.17
N GLY A 66 6.11 0.25 10.50
CA GLY A 66 5.65 1.46 11.19
C GLY A 66 4.14 1.73 11.00
N SER A 67 3.33 0.67 10.95
CA SER A 67 1.88 0.72 10.70
C SER A 67 1.06 1.04 11.95
N GLY A 68 -0.15 1.59 11.76
CA GLY A 68 -0.92 2.19 12.84
C GLY A 68 -0.49 3.63 13.14
N ASP A 69 0.25 4.26 12.22
CA ASP A 69 0.73 5.62 12.35
C ASP A 69 -0.37 6.62 12.00
N SER A 70 -0.94 7.25 13.01
CA SER A 70 -1.96 8.30 12.87
C SER A 70 -1.51 9.53 12.04
N TYR A 71 -0.20 9.73 11.86
CA TYR A 71 0.34 10.78 11.00
C TYR A 71 0.45 10.35 9.53
N GLY A 72 0.25 9.07 9.25
CA GLY A 72 0.30 8.51 7.90
C GLY A 72 1.69 8.56 7.26
N ARG A 73 2.77 8.58 8.04
CA ARG A 73 4.15 8.74 7.55
C ARG A 73 4.98 7.45 7.63
N GLN A 74 4.69 6.59 8.61
CA GLN A 74 5.43 5.36 8.93
C GLN A 74 6.90 5.62 9.26
N LEU A 75 7.20 6.68 10.02
CA LEU A 75 8.58 7.09 10.34
C LEU A 75 9.33 6.09 11.23
N ASP A 76 8.61 5.31 12.02
CA ASP A 76 9.18 4.31 12.94
C ASP A 76 9.20 2.91 12.31
N GLY A 77 9.56 2.83 11.03
CA GLY A 77 9.61 1.59 10.28
C GLY A 77 10.04 1.77 8.83
N MET A 78 9.96 0.69 8.06
CA MET A 78 10.37 0.64 6.64
C MET A 78 9.27 1.10 5.66
N GLY A 79 8.09 1.41 6.19
CA GLY A 79 7.00 2.01 5.44
C GLY A 79 7.31 3.44 5.01
N ALA A 80 6.44 4.02 4.19
CA ALA A 80 6.65 5.38 3.70
C ALA A 80 5.32 6.14 3.51
N GLY A 81 4.30 5.78 4.29
CA GLY A 81 3.03 6.52 4.32
C GLY A 81 2.15 6.36 3.09
N ILE A 82 2.49 5.45 2.17
CA ILE A 82 1.68 5.14 0.99
C ILE A 82 1.60 3.63 0.74
N SER A 83 0.47 3.17 0.22
CA SER A 83 0.15 1.74 0.16
C SER A 83 1.08 0.95 -0.78
N SER A 84 1.65 1.60 -1.80
CA SER A 84 2.65 1.00 -2.70
C SER A 84 3.99 0.71 -2.02
N LEU A 85 4.23 1.28 -0.83
CA LEU A 85 5.47 1.20 -0.05
C LEU A 85 5.25 0.56 1.34
N SER A 86 4.01 0.22 1.70
CA SER A 86 3.62 -0.46 2.95
C SER A 86 3.32 -1.94 2.69
N LYS A 87 4.36 -2.74 2.41
CA LYS A 87 4.24 -4.12 1.92
C LYS A 87 5.30 -5.05 2.49
N ILE A 88 4.89 -6.26 2.84
CA ILE A 88 5.78 -7.39 3.15
C ILE A 88 5.50 -8.54 2.19
N CYS A 89 6.55 -9.28 1.85
CA CYS A 89 6.51 -10.46 1.02
C CYS A 89 7.23 -11.59 1.73
N LEU A 90 6.51 -12.67 2.05
CA LEU A 90 7.10 -13.89 2.59
C LEU A 90 7.45 -14.82 1.44
N VAL A 91 8.68 -15.31 1.39
CA VAL A 91 9.13 -16.20 0.31
C VAL A 91 9.87 -17.39 0.90
N GLU A 92 9.47 -18.60 0.54
CA GLU A 92 10.06 -19.84 1.03
C GLU A 92 10.16 -20.90 -0.07
N PRO A 93 11.15 -21.83 0.01
CA PRO A 93 11.19 -22.98 -0.89
C PRO A 93 9.88 -23.76 -0.82
N HIS A 94 9.38 -24.18 -1.98
CA HIS A 94 8.18 -24.99 -2.03
C HIS A 94 8.37 -26.31 -1.25
N GLY A 95 7.32 -26.78 -0.56
CA GLY A 95 7.32 -28.05 0.17
C GLY A 95 8.00 -28.02 1.56
N LYS A 96 8.88 -27.07 1.86
CA LYS A 96 9.55 -26.93 3.18
C LYS A 96 8.72 -26.11 4.17
N ARG A 97 7.47 -26.51 4.42
CA ARG A 97 6.58 -25.78 5.33
C ARG A 97 7.00 -25.97 6.79
N ILE A 98 7.21 -24.88 7.53
CA ILE A 98 7.30 -24.94 9.00
C ILE A 98 5.92 -25.39 9.52
N ALA A 99 5.86 -26.59 10.09
CA ALA A 99 4.63 -27.14 10.67
C ALA A 99 4.12 -26.22 11.80
N PRO A 100 2.79 -25.95 11.87
CA PRO A 100 2.23 -25.30 13.04
C PRO A 100 2.36 -26.25 14.24
N GLY A 101 3.26 -25.93 15.16
CA GLY A 101 3.25 -26.52 16.49
C GLY A 101 2.14 -25.89 17.30
N VAL A 102 1.22 -26.71 17.79
CA VAL A 102 0.23 -26.45 18.85
C VAL A 102 -1.08 -25.75 18.41
N THR A 103 -2.15 -26.29 19.00
CA THR A 103 -3.60 -26.15 18.88
C THR A 103 -4.11 -24.75 18.50
N ALA A 104 -4.91 -24.71 17.42
CA ALA A 104 -5.53 -23.50 16.89
C ALA A 104 -6.59 -22.93 17.85
N THR A 105 -6.24 -21.89 18.60
CA THR A 105 -7.23 -20.96 19.15
C THR A 105 -7.73 -20.05 18.02
N ARG A 106 -9.00 -20.21 17.65
CA ARG A 106 -9.70 -19.38 16.66
C ARG A 106 -9.74 -17.92 17.13
N PHE A 107 -8.89 -17.06 16.57
CA PHE A 107 -9.07 -15.63 16.69
C PHE A 107 -10.13 -15.15 15.68
N ARG A 108 -11.24 -14.60 16.20
CA ARG A 108 -12.19 -13.78 15.44
C ARG A 108 -11.56 -12.40 15.22
N THR A 109 -10.72 -12.26 14.21
CA THR A 109 -10.54 -10.98 13.53
C THR A 109 -11.39 -11.04 12.25
N GLY A 110 -12.23 -10.03 12.02
CA GLY A 110 -13.08 -9.97 10.83
C GLY A 110 -12.24 -10.17 9.58
N TYR A 111 -12.60 -11.18 8.78
CA TYR A 111 -11.92 -11.66 7.58
C TYR A 111 -10.50 -12.21 7.80
N GLY A 112 -10.45 -13.50 8.15
CA GLY A 112 -9.41 -14.48 7.82
C GLY A 112 -7.96 -14.04 7.98
N GLY A 113 -7.38 -14.26 9.16
CA GLY A 113 -5.95 -14.08 9.40
C GLY A 113 -5.03 -14.94 8.52
N ILE A 114 -3.72 -14.83 8.75
CA ILE A 114 -2.64 -15.50 7.98
C ILE A 114 -2.90 -17.01 7.80
N ASP A 115 -3.49 -17.67 8.80
CA ASP A 115 -3.79 -19.11 8.73
C ASP A 115 -5.05 -19.44 7.91
N ALA A 116 -6.04 -18.54 7.83
CA ALA A 116 -7.24 -18.73 7.01
C ALA A 116 -6.95 -18.56 5.51
N ALA A 117 -6.13 -17.58 5.13
CA ALA A 117 -5.61 -17.46 3.76
C ALA A 117 -4.84 -18.74 3.34
N ARG A 118 -4.18 -19.40 4.31
CA ARG A 118 -3.46 -20.66 4.12
C ARG A 118 -4.37 -21.89 4.13
N GLU A 119 -5.56 -21.85 4.74
CA GLU A 119 -6.59 -22.89 4.64
C GLU A 119 -7.28 -22.84 3.27
N SER A 120 -7.57 -21.65 2.74
CA SER A 120 -8.01 -21.48 1.34
C SER A 120 -6.96 -22.01 0.34
N ALA A 121 -5.66 -21.84 0.66
CA ALA A 121 -4.57 -22.44 -0.12
C ALA A 121 -4.49 -23.98 0.04
N ARG A 122 -4.99 -24.54 1.15
CA ARG A 122 -5.08 -25.99 1.39
C ARG A 122 -6.22 -26.61 0.59
N GLU A 123 -7.32 -25.89 0.41
CA GLU A 123 -8.41 -26.27 -0.52
C GLU A 123 -7.95 -26.15 -1.98
N ALA A 124 -7.14 -25.13 -2.33
CA ALA A 124 -6.53 -25.00 -3.65
C ALA A 124 -5.51 -26.11 -4.00
N ARG A 125 -5.05 -26.92 -3.03
CA ARG A 125 -4.15 -28.08 -3.27
C ARG A 125 -4.79 -29.16 -4.13
N GLN A 126 -6.13 -29.18 -4.26
CA GLN A 126 -6.78 -30.26 -4.98
C GLN A 126 -6.64 -30.18 -6.51
N ASN A 127 -6.10 -29.09 -7.07
CA ASN A 127 -6.04 -28.88 -8.54
C ASN A 127 -4.69 -28.41 -9.09
N VAL A 128 -3.61 -28.41 -8.31
CA VAL A 128 -2.28 -28.04 -8.79
C VAL A 128 -1.37 -29.25 -8.65
N ASP A 129 -0.78 -29.71 -9.74
CA ASP A 129 0.27 -30.71 -9.69
C ASP A 129 1.45 -30.12 -8.89
N ASP A 130 1.62 -30.55 -7.63
CA ASP A 130 2.66 -30.07 -6.71
C ASP A 130 4.08 -30.29 -7.29
N GLN A 131 4.24 -31.06 -8.38
CA GLN A 131 5.51 -31.24 -9.09
C GLN A 131 5.97 -30.01 -9.89
N GLU A 132 5.11 -29.00 -10.09
CA GLU A 132 5.41 -27.84 -10.93
C GLU A 132 5.77 -26.54 -10.19
N VAL A 133 5.85 -26.53 -8.86
CA VAL A 133 6.13 -25.29 -8.11
C VAL A 133 7.59 -25.21 -7.69
N ASP A 134 8.23 -24.06 -7.89
CA ASP A 134 9.62 -23.82 -7.50
C ASP A 134 9.72 -23.11 -6.14
N VAL A 135 8.81 -22.16 -5.90
CA VAL A 135 8.84 -21.30 -4.71
C VAL A 135 7.44 -20.87 -4.30
N ASP A 136 7.21 -20.76 -2.99
CA ASP A 136 5.98 -20.23 -2.41
C ASP A 136 6.15 -18.75 -2.04
N TYR A 137 5.11 -17.96 -2.28
CA TYR A 137 5.08 -16.53 -1.99
C TYR A 137 3.76 -16.10 -1.32
N THR A 138 3.86 -15.44 -0.16
CA THR A 138 2.73 -14.77 0.51
C THR A 138 2.91 -13.25 0.46
N PHE A 139 1.94 -12.54 -0.10
CA PHE A 139 1.82 -11.10 0.03
C PHE A 139 1.16 -10.71 1.37
N VAL A 140 1.68 -9.65 1.99
CA VAL A 140 1.08 -9.02 3.17
C VAL A 140 1.01 -7.51 2.94
N GLY A 141 -0.21 -6.98 2.88
CA GLY A 141 -0.50 -5.55 2.84
C GLY A 141 -0.70 -5.01 4.26
N LEU A 142 -0.12 -3.85 4.56
CA LEU A 142 -0.22 -3.26 5.88
C LEU A 142 -0.94 -1.90 5.80
N GLY A 143 -1.94 -1.72 6.67
CA GLY A 143 -2.58 -0.44 6.91
C GLY A 143 -1.54 0.62 7.29
N ILE A 144 -1.73 1.85 6.81
CA ILE A 144 -0.83 2.96 7.15
C ILE A 144 -1.24 3.54 8.49
N GLU A 145 -2.48 4.05 8.55
CA GLU A 145 -3.09 4.63 9.77
C GLU A 145 -3.80 3.59 10.64
N SER A 146 -4.14 2.42 10.07
CA SER A 146 -4.80 1.32 10.78
C SER A 146 -3.83 0.20 11.12
N ASN A 147 -4.18 -0.59 12.13
CA ASN A 147 -3.47 -1.83 12.50
C ASN A 147 -3.85 -3.02 11.60
N GLU A 148 -4.43 -2.78 10.43
CA GLU A 148 -4.92 -3.82 9.54
C GLU A 148 -3.76 -4.54 8.84
N VAL A 149 -3.84 -5.87 8.80
CA VAL A 149 -2.91 -6.75 8.08
C VAL A 149 -3.71 -7.55 7.07
N ASP A 150 -3.58 -7.21 5.78
CA ASP A 150 -4.30 -7.83 4.68
C ASP A 150 -3.45 -8.92 4.01
N VAL A 151 -3.98 -10.14 4.01
CA VAL A 151 -3.39 -11.32 3.35
C VAL A 151 -4.35 -11.97 2.34
N ALA A 152 -5.48 -11.33 2.03
CA ALA A 152 -6.51 -11.89 1.16
C ALA A 152 -6.14 -11.79 -0.33
N GLY A 153 -5.22 -10.90 -0.69
CA GLY A 153 -4.88 -10.59 -2.07
C GLY A 153 -3.44 -10.91 -2.48
N ASN A 154 -3.18 -10.79 -3.79
CA ASN A 154 -1.83 -10.71 -4.34
C ASN A 154 -1.46 -9.25 -4.65
N CYS A 155 -0.18 -8.91 -4.55
CA CYS A 155 0.34 -7.67 -5.14
C CYS A 155 1.08 -7.98 -6.45
N GLY A 156 0.40 -7.80 -7.58
CA GLY A 156 0.95 -8.12 -8.88
C GLY A 156 2.24 -7.37 -9.24
N ASN A 157 2.47 -6.16 -8.67
CA ASN A 157 3.75 -5.46 -8.82
C ASN A 157 4.88 -6.19 -8.09
N MET A 158 4.64 -6.66 -6.86
CA MET A 158 5.67 -7.37 -6.10
C MET A 158 5.94 -8.76 -6.65
N SER A 159 5.00 -9.39 -7.37
CA SER A 159 5.23 -10.63 -8.10
C SER A 159 6.46 -10.54 -9.03
N SER A 160 6.81 -9.35 -9.55
CA SER A 160 7.99 -9.18 -10.41
C SER A 160 9.33 -9.31 -9.67
N ALA A 161 9.35 -9.12 -8.35
CA ALA A 161 10.57 -9.23 -7.55
C ALA A 161 10.76 -10.63 -6.96
N ILE A 162 9.73 -11.47 -6.92
CA ILE A 162 9.77 -12.78 -6.23
C ILE A 162 10.73 -13.76 -6.92
N GLY A 163 10.64 -13.91 -8.25
CA GLY A 163 11.56 -14.77 -9.01
C GLY A 163 13.03 -14.36 -8.82
N PRO A 164 13.39 -13.09 -9.11
CA PRO A 164 14.73 -12.57 -8.86
C PRO A 164 15.21 -12.73 -7.40
N TYR A 165 14.34 -12.43 -6.43
CA TYR A 165 14.68 -12.60 -5.01
C TYR A 165 14.97 -14.06 -4.67
N ALA A 166 14.08 -14.99 -5.07
CA ALA A 166 14.23 -16.41 -4.78
C ALA A 166 15.49 -17.00 -5.40
N TYR A 167 15.84 -16.58 -6.62
CA TYR A 167 17.09 -16.95 -7.27
C TYR A 167 18.30 -16.47 -6.47
N ASN A 168 18.37 -15.16 -6.21
CA ASN A 168 19.48 -14.54 -5.49
C ASN A 168 19.63 -15.05 -4.06
N ALA A 169 18.53 -15.42 -3.40
CA ALA A 169 18.49 -15.88 -2.02
C ALA A 169 18.70 -17.41 -1.87
N GLY A 170 18.98 -18.14 -2.94
CA GLY A 170 19.26 -19.58 -2.85
C GLY A 170 18.03 -20.45 -2.54
N LEU A 171 16.82 -19.99 -2.87
CA LEU A 171 15.57 -20.64 -2.46
C LEU A 171 15.00 -21.63 -3.48
N LEU A 172 15.61 -21.75 -4.65
CA LEU A 172 15.05 -22.50 -5.78
C LEU A 172 15.59 -23.95 -5.82
N PRO A 173 14.89 -24.86 -6.50
CA PRO A 173 15.41 -26.21 -6.72
C PRO A 173 16.70 -26.20 -7.57
N PRO A 174 17.62 -27.17 -7.38
CA PRO A 174 18.90 -27.23 -8.12
C PRO A 174 18.77 -27.15 -9.65
N ARG A 175 17.69 -27.70 -10.22
CA ARG A 175 17.41 -27.64 -11.67
C ARG A 175 17.25 -26.23 -12.22
N ILE A 176 16.95 -25.23 -11.39
CA ILE A 176 16.87 -23.84 -11.82
C ILE A 176 18.29 -23.25 -11.91
N TYR A 177 19.13 -23.49 -10.90
CA TYR A 177 20.51 -23.01 -10.88
C TYR A 177 21.38 -23.69 -11.95
N ALA A 178 21.09 -24.94 -12.30
CA ALA A 178 21.78 -25.68 -13.36
C ALA A 178 21.63 -25.06 -14.76
N GLN A 179 20.65 -24.15 -14.97
CA GLN A 179 20.47 -23.44 -16.24
C GLN A 179 21.58 -22.40 -16.49
N GLY A 180 22.26 -21.92 -15.44
CA GLY A 180 23.34 -20.94 -15.56
C GLY A 180 22.86 -19.54 -15.95
N ASP A 181 23.75 -18.79 -16.61
CA ASP A 181 23.45 -17.45 -17.13
C ASP A 181 22.54 -17.55 -18.37
N GLY A 182 21.66 -16.56 -18.54
CA GLY A 182 20.66 -16.55 -19.61
C GLY A 182 19.24 -16.32 -19.09
N GLU A 183 18.24 -16.64 -19.90
CA GLU A 183 16.84 -16.54 -19.51
C GLU A 183 16.44 -17.73 -18.63
N VAL A 184 15.90 -17.44 -17.44
CA VAL A 184 15.46 -18.44 -16.46
C VAL A 184 14.00 -18.19 -16.12
N THR A 185 13.20 -19.26 -16.04
CA THR A 185 11.80 -19.21 -15.58
C THR A 185 11.64 -19.86 -14.22
N VAL A 186 11.05 -19.11 -13.28
CA VAL A 186 10.69 -19.56 -11.94
C VAL A 186 9.18 -19.63 -11.80
N ARG A 187 8.66 -20.80 -11.43
CA ARG A 187 7.24 -21.09 -11.18
C ARG A 187 6.89 -20.80 -9.73
N ILE A 188 6.20 -19.68 -9.52
CA ILE A 188 5.83 -19.16 -8.21
C ILE A 188 4.39 -19.56 -7.90
N ARG A 189 4.15 -20.15 -6.74
CA ARG A 189 2.79 -20.26 -6.19
C ARG A 189 2.53 -19.10 -5.25
N ASN A 190 1.54 -18.26 -5.58
CA ASN A 190 1.03 -17.27 -4.64
C ASN A 190 0.13 -17.97 -3.62
N THR A 191 0.54 -18.00 -2.36
CA THR A 191 -0.20 -18.70 -1.29
C THR A 191 -1.44 -17.94 -0.82
N ASN A 192 -1.61 -16.65 -1.14
CA ASN A 192 -2.84 -15.91 -0.83
C ASN A 192 -4.01 -16.38 -1.69
N THR A 193 -3.72 -16.78 -2.94
CA THR A 193 -4.72 -17.04 -3.97
C THR A 193 -4.68 -18.46 -4.53
N GLY A 194 -3.62 -19.23 -4.24
CA GLY A 194 -3.37 -20.54 -4.83
C GLY A 194 -2.93 -20.49 -6.29
N LYS A 195 -2.84 -19.30 -6.91
CA LYS A 195 -2.55 -19.14 -8.34
C LYS A 195 -1.05 -19.28 -8.64
N LEU A 196 -0.75 -19.83 -9.81
CA LEU A 196 0.60 -19.98 -10.34
C LEU A 196 0.99 -18.78 -11.21
N ILE A 197 2.24 -18.35 -11.06
CA ILE A 197 2.85 -17.25 -11.79
C ILE A 197 4.22 -17.72 -12.27
N ASN A 198 4.45 -17.75 -13.59
CA ASN A 198 5.79 -17.96 -14.11
C ASN A 198 6.49 -16.61 -14.19
N SER A 199 7.65 -16.50 -13.57
CA SER A 199 8.52 -15.32 -13.62
C SER A 199 9.76 -15.64 -14.43
N THR A 200 9.82 -15.06 -15.63
CA THR A 200 10.94 -15.23 -16.55
C THR A 200 11.81 -13.97 -16.54
N PHE A 201 13.10 -14.13 -16.26
CA PHE A 201 14.06 -13.03 -16.13
C PHE A 201 15.47 -13.49 -16.54
N THR A 202 16.34 -12.53 -16.86
CA THR A 202 17.74 -12.82 -17.21
C THR A 202 18.60 -12.98 -15.96
N VAL A 203 19.50 -13.95 -15.97
CA VAL A 203 20.55 -14.19 -14.97
C VAL A 203 21.91 -13.91 -15.62
N ILE A 204 22.78 -13.18 -14.90
CA ILE A 204 24.16 -12.88 -15.29
C ILE A 204 25.05 -13.01 -14.06
N GLY A 205 26.13 -13.77 -14.14
CA GLY A 205 27.04 -14.01 -13.03
C GLY A 205 26.36 -14.63 -11.81
N ALA A 206 25.46 -15.60 -12.04
CA ALA A 206 24.68 -16.26 -10.99
C ALA A 206 23.81 -15.31 -10.13
N GLN A 207 23.43 -14.14 -10.68
CA GLN A 207 22.49 -13.21 -10.07
C GLN A 207 21.44 -12.78 -11.09
N ALA A 208 20.24 -12.47 -10.63
CA ALA A 208 19.22 -11.86 -11.49
C ALA A 208 19.71 -10.49 -12.00
N ALA A 209 19.66 -10.29 -13.31
CA ALA A 209 20.07 -9.06 -13.96
C ALA A 209 19.18 -7.88 -13.52
N VAL A 210 19.79 -6.72 -13.30
CA VAL A 210 19.09 -5.50 -12.86
C VAL A 210 19.07 -4.44 -13.95
N VAL A 211 20.16 -4.31 -14.71
CA VAL A 211 20.29 -3.34 -15.80
C VAL A 211 19.79 -3.96 -17.11
N GLY A 212 19.13 -3.14 -17.93
CA GLY A 212 18.60 -3.51 -19.24
C GLY A 212 18.10 -2.25 -19.96
N ASP A 213 17.49 -2.42 -21.12
CA ASP A 213 16.93 -1.36 -21.97
C ASP A 213 15.41 -1.17 -21.79
N TYR A 214 14.78 -2.01 -20.97
CA TYR A 214 13.33 -1.97 -20.75
C TYR A 214 12.96 -0.89 -19.72
N SER A 215 11.95 -0.08 -20.05
CA SER A 215 11.42 0.96 -19.16
C SER A 215 9.96 0.66 -18.82
N ILE A 216 9.56 1.06 -17.61
CA ILE A 216 8.15 1.04 -17.20
C ILE A 216 7.78 2.40 -16.62
N ASP A 217 6.60 2.89 -16.96
CA ASP A 217 6.16 4.18 -16.45
C ASP A 217 5.92 4.13 -14.93
N GLY A 218 6.42 5.16 -14.24
CA GLY A 218 6.45 5.22 -12.78
C GLY A 218 7.75 4.71 -12.13
N VAL A 219 8.74 4.25 -12.91
CA VAL A 219 10.09 3.94 -12.43
C VAL A 219 11.11 4.76 -13.22
N THR A 220 12.05 5.38 -12.51
CA THR A 220 13.12 6.16 -13.13
C THR A 220 14.17 5.25 -13.77
N GLY A 221 14.52 5.53 -15.03
CA GLY A 221 15.54 4.81 -15.78
C GLY A 221 15.06 3.49 -16.37
N ASN A 222 16.01 2.73 -16.92
CA ASN A 222 15.76 1.41 -17.49
C ASN A 222 16.17 0.30 -16.51
N GLY A 223 15.68 -0.90 -16.76
CA GLY A 223 16.07 -2.10 -16.02
C GLY A 223 15.93 -3.36 -16.86
N SER A 224 16.36 -4.49 -16.30
CA SER A 224 16.18 -5.79 -16.94
C SER A 224 14.70 -6.17 -16.98
N LYS A 225 14.25 -6.64 -18.14
CA LYS A 225 12.87 -7.03 -18.41
C LYS A 225 12.55 -8.32 -17.67
N ILE A 226 11.43 -8.33 -16.97
CA ILE A 226 10.87 -9.49 -16.28
C ILE A 226 9.49 -9.75 -16.85
N LYS A 227 9.27 -10.94 -17.40
CA LYS A 227 7.97 -11.40 -17.91
C LYS A 227 7.28 -12.19 -16.80
N LEU A 228 6.05 -11.81 -16.48
CA LEU A 228 5.19 -12.52 -15.54
C LEU A 228 4.00 -13.12 -16.29
N ASP A 229 3.90 -14.44 -16.34
CA ASP A 229 2.76 -15.16 -16.88
C ASP A 229 1.89 -15.70 -15.74
N PHE A 230 0.73 -15.08 -15.53
CA PHE A 230 -0.31 -15.56 -14.63
C PHE A 230 -1.08 -16.69 -15.30
N LYS A 231 -0.95 -17.91 -14.78
CA LYS A 231 -1.58 -19.11 -15.36
C LYS A 231 -3.06 -19.18 -15.01
N HIS A 232 -3.90 -19.50 -16.00
CA HIS A 232 -5.36 -19.61 -15.89
C HIS A 232 -5.96 -18.45 -15.07
N PRO A 233 -5.80 -17.20 -15.55
CA PRO A 233 -6.12 -16.03 -14.74
C PRO A 233 -7.63 -15.82 -14.55
N TYR A 234 -8.48 -16.41 -15.39
CA TYR A 234 -9.91 -16.13 -15.40
C TYR A 234 -10.72 -16.79 -14.28
N GLY A 235 -11.97 -16.33 -14.16
CA GLY A 235 -12.99 -16.93 -13.29
C GLY A 235 -12.65 -16.87 -11.81
N SER A 236 -11.84 -15.89 -11.39
CA SER A 236 -11.31 -15.83 -10.03
C SER A 236 -12.38 -15.63 -8.96
N LYS A 237 -13.55 -15.11 -9.37
CA LYS A 237 -14.72 -14.95 -8.49
C LYS A 237 -16.01 -15.52 -9.05
N THR A 238 -16.13 -15.57 -10.37
CA THR A 238 -17.39 -15.98 -11.04
C THR A 238 -17.31 -17.36 -11.69
N GLY A 239 -16.12 -17.95 -11.79
CA GLY A 239 -15.87 -19.22 -12.49
C GLY A 239 -15.99 -19.16 -14.01
N LYS A 240 -16.32 -18.00 -14.61
CA LYS A 240 -16.52 -17.82 -16.06
C LYS A 240 -15.76 -16.61 -16.57
N VAL A 241 -15.32 -16.65 -17.84
CA VAL A 241 -14.66 -15.49 -18.48
C VAL A 241 -15.65 -14.37 -18.75
N LEU A 242 -16.85 -14.72 -19.25
CA LEU A 242 -18.00 -13.83 -19.46
C LEU A 242 -19.11 -14.23 -18.49
N PRO A 243 -19.19 -13.64 -17.29
CA PRO A 243 -20.09 -14.13 -16.23
C PRO A 243 -21.58 -14.05 -16.60
N THR A 244 -21.95 -13.04 -17.38
CA THR A 244 -23.31 -12.83 -17.92
C THR A 244 -23.60 -13.72 -19.14
N GLY A 245 -22.59 -14.38 -19.70
CA GLY A 245 -22.66 -15.13 -20.95
C GLY A 245 -22.64 -14.26 -22.21
N LYS A 246 -22.60 -12.92 -22.10
CA LYS A 246 -22.63 -12.01 -23.24
C LYS A 246 -21.32 -11.23 -23.37
N ARG A 247 -20.99 -10.84 -24.61
CA ARG A 247 -19.85 -9.96 -24.92
C ARG A 247 -20.16 -8.50 -24.60
N ILE A 248 -21.43 -8.11 -24.80
CA ILE A 248 -22.00 -6.81 -24.44
C ILE A 248 -23.34 -7.06 -23.75
N ASP A 249 -23.51 -6.44 -22.59
CA ASP A 249 -24.75 -6.36 -21.83
C ASP A 249 -25.32 -4.95 -21.89
N ASN A 250 -26.62 -4.81 -21.63
CA ASN A 250 -27.26 -3.52 -21.36
C ASN A 250 -27.60 -3.47 -19.86
N ILE A 251 -26.83 -2.69 -19.09
CA ILE A 251 -26.90 -2.64 -17.63
C ILE A 251 -27.12 -1.19 -17.20
N ALA A 252 -28.16 -0.97 -16.40
CA ALA A 252 -28.59 0.38 -15.99
C ALA A 252 -28.78 1.36 -17.17
N GLY A 253 -29.14 0.84 -18.35
CA GLY A 253 -29.33 1.62 -19.58
C GLY A 253 -28.08 1.85 -20.42
N TYR A 254 -26.93 1.28 -20.03
CA TYR A 254 -25.65 1.45 -20.72
C TYR A 254 -25.12 0.14 -21.27
N LYS A 255 -24.48 0.22 -22.45
CA LYS A 255 -23.74 -0.90 -23.01
C LYS A 255 -22.45 -1.11 -22.22
N VAL A 256 -22.25 -2.32 -21.71
CA VAL A 256 -21.06 -2.69 -20.94
C VAL A 256 -20.55 -4.07 -21.34
N SER A 257 -19.25 -4.31 -21.21
CA SER A 257 -18.69 -5.66 -21.25
C SER A 257 -18.30 -6.09 -19.84
N CYS A 258 -18.85 -7.20 -19.37
CA CYS A 258 -18.54 -7.79 -18.07
C CYS A 258 -17.60 -8.99 -18.24
N VAL A 259 -16.35 -8.86 -17.78
CA VAL A 259 -15.31 -9.88 -17.98
C VAL A 259 -14.63 -10.21 -16.65
N ASP A 260 -14.37 -11.49 -16.39
CA ASP A 260 -13.58 -11.97 -15.24
C ASP A 260 -12.33 -12.71 -15.75
N GLY A 261 -11.29 -11.94 -16.07
CA GLY A 261 -10.03 -12.40 -16.71
C GLY A 261 -8.79 -12.29 -15.82
N ALA A 262 -8.97 -12.11 -14.51
CA ALA A 262 -7.97 -12.03 -13.43
C ALA A 262 -8.70 -11.58 -12.16
N ASN A 263 -9.46 -10.51 -12.32
CA ASN A 263 -10.53 -10.09 -11.42
C ASN A 263 -11.72 -9.59 -12.26
N PRO A 264 -12.95 -9.70 -11.74
CA PRO A 264 -14.12 -9.14 -12.38
C PRO A 264 -13.98 -7.65 -12.69
N ALA A 265 -14.22 -7.27 -13.95
CA ALA A 265 -14.20 -5.89 -14.41
C ALA A 265 -15.37 -5.61 -15.37
N VAL A 266 -15.89 -4.40 -15.29
CA VAL A 266 -16.92 -3.83 -16.15
C VAL A 266 -16.24 -2.78 -17.03
N PHE A 267 -16.37 -2.93 -18.34
CA PHE A 267 -15.84 -1.98 -19.32
C PHE A 267 -16.99 -1.22 -19.95
N ILE A 268 -16.87 0.09 -20.01
CA ILE A 268 -17.85 1.00 -20.61
C ILE A 268 -17.12 2.07 -21.41
N ARG A 269 -17.68 2.49 -22.54
CA ARG A 269 -17.08 3.57 -23.35
C ARG A 269 -17.19 4.89 -22.59
N ALA A 270 -16.13 5.69 -22.61
CA ALA A 270 -16.14 6.98 -21.92
C ALA A 270 -17.23 7.93 -22.49
N ASP A 271 -17.42 7.90 -23.81
CA ASP A 271 -18.41 8.72 -24.51
C ASP A 271 -19.85 8.37 -24.11
N ASP A 272 -20.15 7.08 -23.88
CA ASP A 272 -21.48 6.61 -23.49
C ASP A 272 -21.95 7.22 -22.15
N VAL A 273 -21.00 7.59 -21.28
CA VAL A 273 -21.27 8.24 -19.99
C VAL A 273 -20.95 9.73 -19.99
N GLY A 274 -20.55 10.30 -21.13
CA GLY A 274 -20.18 11.71 -21.27
C GLY A 274 -19.02 12.12 -20.36
N VAL A 275 -17.95 11.33 -20.36
CA VAL A 275 -16.69 11.62 -19.66
C VAL A 275 -15.56 11.58 -20.68
N ASP A 276 -14.62 12.53 -20.60
CA ASP A 276 -13.39 12.47 -21.39
C ASP A 276 -12.60 11.20 -21.06
N GLY A 277 -12.36 10.35 -22.06
CA GLY A 277 -11.59 9.12 -21.93
C GLY A 277 -10.18 9.28 -21.37
N THR A 278 -9.60 10.47 -21.52
CA THR A 278 -8.26 10.80 -21.08
C THR A 278 -8.21 11.46 -19.70
N ILE A 279 -9.38 11.67 -19.06
CA ILE A 279 -9.52 12.40 -17.79
C ILE A 279 -8.53 11.93 -16.71
N LEU A 280 -7.91 12.88 -16.02
CA LEU A 280 -6.99 12.60 -14.92
C LEU A 280 -7.73 12.48 -13.59
N PRO A 281 -7.21 11.70 -12.62
CA PRO A 281 -7.89 11.45 -11.34
C PRO A 281 -8.38 12.71 -10.61
N ASN A 282 -7.60 13.78 -10.61
CA ASN A 282 -7.96 15.01 -9.91
C ASN A 282 -9.15 15.72 -10.56
N ASP A 283 -9.26 15.68 -11.89
CA ASP A 283 -10.39 16.27 -12.60
C ASP A 283 -11.60 15.35 -12.57
N PHE A 284 -11.38 14.04 -12.60
CA PHE A 284 -12.45 13.05 -12.44
C PHE A 284 -13.11 13.15 -11.06
N ASN A 285 -12.33 13.42 -10.01
CA ASN A 285 -12.84 13.70 -8.67
C ASN A 285 -13.72 14.95 -8.58
N LYS A 286 -13.66 15.85 -9.56
CA LYS A 286 -14.54 17.03 -9.64
C LYS A 286 -15.89 16.72 -10.30
N LEU A 287 -16.13 15.48 -10.73
CA LEU A 287 -17.36 15.02 -11.37
C LEU A 287 -18.13 14.01 -10.48
N PRO A 288 -18.63 14.43 -9.30
CA PRO A 288 -19.27 13.51 -8.34
C PRO A 288 -20.50 12.80 -8.93
N ASP A 289 -21.26 13.46 -9.81
CA ASP A 289 -22.42 12.86 -10.46
C ASP A 289 -22.02 11.71 -11.39
N LYS A 290 -20.91 11.87 -12.12
CA LYS A 290 -20.37 10.82 -13.01
C LYS A 290 -19.79 9.66 -12.20
N LEU A 291 -19.12 9.93 -11.09
CA LEU A 291 -18.65 8.90 -10.17
C LEU A 291 -19.81 8.11 -9.57
N GLY A 292 -20.89 8.79 -9.17
CA GLY A 292 -22.12 8.16 -8.69
C GLY A 292 -22.79 7.28 -9.75
N LEU A 293 -22.89 7.77 -10.99
CA LEU A 293 -23.40 7.01 -12.13
C LEU A 293 -22.61 5.71 -12.36
N LEU A 294 -21.27 5.80 -12.39
CA LEU A 294 -20.41 4.64 -12.59
C LEU A 294 -20.51 3.63 -11.44
N GLU A 295 -20.68 4.09 -10.20
CA GLU A 295 -20.91 3.21 -9.07
C GLU A 295 -22.26 2.46 -9.20
N ASN A 296 -23.31 3.13 -9.67
CA ASN A 296 -24.61 2.49 -9.92
C ASN A 296 -24.50 1.41 -11.00
N ILE A 297 -23.84 1.73 -12.14
CA ILE A 297 -23.58 0.76 -13.21
C ILE A 297 -22.75 -0.42 -12.68
N ARG A 298 -21.70 -0.17 -11.90
CA ARG A 298 -20.84 -1.19 -11.31
C ARG A 298 -21.61 -2.14 -10.40
N LYS A 299 -22.51 -1.62 -9.56
CA LYS A 299 -23.33 -2.43 -8.65
C LYS A 299 -24.35 -3.29 -9.41
N ALA A 300 -25.07 -2.70 -10.35
CA ALA A 300 -26.01 -3.45 -11.20
C ALA A 300 -25.29 -4.55 -11.99
N ALA A 301 -24.09 -4.26 -12.51
CA ALA A 301 -23.25 -5.23 -13.19
C ALA A 301 -22.76 -6.33 -12.25
N ALA A 302 -22.39 -6.01 -11.01
CA ALA A 302 -21.99 -7.01 -10.02
C ALA A 302 -23.09 -8.04 -9.75
N VAL A 303 -24.35 -7.58 -9.66
CA VAL A 303 -25.52 -8.45 -9.51
C VAL A 303 -25.72 -9.30 -10.77
N ALA A 304 -25.65 -8.70 -11.96
CA ALA A 304 -25.77 -9.42 -13.22
C ALA A 304 -24.66 -10.48 -13.43
N MET A 305 -23.46 -10.22 -12.92
CA MET A 305 -22.32 -11.16 -12.94
C MET A 305 -22.44 -12.27 -11.88
N GLY A 306 -23.44 -12.22 -11.00
CA GLY A 306 -23.61 -13.18 -9.91
C GLY A 306 -22.62 -13.01 -8.75
N ILE A 307 -21.97 -11.84 -8.62
CA ILE A 307 -21.00 -11.55 -7.56
C ILE A 307 -21.70 -11.24 -6.23
N ALA A 308 -22.90 -10.66 -6.28
CA ALA A 308 -23.73 -10.36 -5.13
C ALA A 308 -25.21 -10.60 -5.48
N ALA A 309 -26.04 -10.92 -4.49
CA ALA A 309 -27.48 -11.12 -4.71
C ALA A 309 -28.22 -9.80 -4.90
N THR A 310 -27.75 -8.73 -4.24
CA THR A 310 -28.34 -7.39 -4.30
C THR A 310 -27.27 -6.31 -4.40
N GLU A 311 -27.64 -5.11 -4.86
CA GLU A 311 -26.73 -3.96 -5.00
C GLU A 311 -26.15 -3.47 -3.66
N ASP A 312 -26.83 -3.74 -2.54
CA ASP A 312 -26.39 -3.41 -1.19
C ASP A 312 -25.31 -4.37 -0.67
N GLU A 313 -25.24 -5.58 -1.23
CA GLU A 313 -24.27 -6.62 -0.86
C GLU A 313 -23.01 -6.61 -1.73
N VAL A 314 -22.95 -5.72 -2.73
CA VAL A 314 -21.82 -5.65 -3.66
C VAL A 314 -20.53 -5.28 -2.91
N PRO A 315 -19.46 -6.11 -3.01
CA PRO A 315 -18.17 -5.77 -2.42
C PRO A 315 -17.64 -4.44 -2.96
N ARG A 316 -16.95 -3.68 -2.11
CA ARG A 316 -16.40 -2.37 -2.49
C ARG A 316 -15.38 -2.43 -3.63
N THR A 317 -14.65 -3.53 -3.70
CA THR A 317 -13.45 -3.63 -4.55
C THR A 317 -13.67 -4.46 -5.81
N ILE A 318 -14.75 -5.24 -5.91
CA ILE A 318 -15.08 -6.07 -7.08
C ILE A 318 -16.58 -5.97 -7.42
N PRO A 319 -16.95 -6.00 -8.70
CA PRO A 319 -16.07 -5.84 -9.87
C PRO A 319 -15.48 -4.43 -9.91
N LYS A 320 -14.37 -4.26 -10.63
CA LYS A 320 -13.84 -2.94 -11.01
C LYS A 320 -14.70 -2.37 -12.14
N ILE A 321 -14.72 -1.04 -12.31
CA ILE A 321 -15.32 -0.41 -13.50
C ILE A 321 -14.28 0.49 -14.18
N GLY A 322 -14.15 0.36 -15.50
CA GLY A 322 -13.18 1.08 -16.31
C GLY A 322 -13.84 1.77 -17.50
N LEU A 323 -13.54 3.07 -17.65
CA LEU A 323 -13.80 3.80 -18.89
C LEU A 323 -12.79 3.40 -19.94
N VAL A 324 -13.26 3.21 -21.16
CA VAL A 324 -12.49 2.79 -22.32
C VAL A 324 -12.64 3.83 -23.43
N SER A 325 -11.52 4.21 -24.03
CA SER A 325 -11.47 5.09 -25.20
C SER A 325 -10.34 4.69 -26.14
N GLN A 326 -10.47 5.07 -27.40
CA GLN A 326 -9.41 4.90 -28.40
C GLN A 326 -8.13 5.64 -27.98
N SER A 327 -6.99 5.20 -28.51
CA SER A 327 -5.70 5.88 -28.35
C SER A 327 -5.79 7.34 -28.81
N SER A 328 -5.33 8.27 -27.98
CA SER A 328 -5.30 9.70 -28.29
C SER A 328 -4.08 10.36 -27.64
N THR A 329 -3.60 11.47 -28.21
CA THR A 329 -2.52 12.25 -27.61
C THR A 329 -3.04 13.06 -26.44
N HIS A 330 -2.51 12.85 -25.23
CA HIS A 330 -3.01 13.47 -24.01
C HIS A 330 -1.96 13.57 -22.88
N PRO A 331 -2.13 14.50 -21.93
CA PRO A 331 -1.26 14.59 -20.76
C PRO A 331 -1.52 13.46 -19.75
N VAL A 332 -0.48 13.06 -19.03
CA VAL A 332 -0.56 12.18 -17.85
C VAL A 332 -0.23 12.95 -16.56
N LEU A 333 -0.45 12.33 -15.40
CA LEU A 333 -0.23 12.93 -14.08
C LEU A 333 1.17 13.54 -13.88
N SER A 334 2.19 13.04 -14.57
CA SER A 334 3.55 13.59 -14.49
C SER A 334 3.75 14.88 -15.30
N GLY A 335 2.72 15.38 -15.98
CA GLY A 335 2.79 16.50 -16.92
C GLY A 335 3.38 16.13 -18.29
N LYS A 336 3.82 14.88 -18.49
CA LYS A 336 4.26 14.38 -19.80
C LYS A 336 3.05 14.19 -20.70
N THR A 337 3.23 14.38 -22.00
CA THR A 337 2.23 14.06 -23.01
C THR A 337 2.54 12.70 -23.62
N LEU A 338 1.61 11.76 -23.53
CA LEU A 338 1.67 10.53 -24.30
C LEU A 338 1.09 10.79 -25.69
N GLN A 339 1.79 10.31 -26.72
CA GLN A 339 1.29 10.36 -28.09
C GLN A 339 0.34 9.19 -28.36
N SER A 340 -0.65 9.37 -29.24
CA SER A 340 -1.54 8.27 -29.65
C SER A 340 -0.77 7.07 -30.17
N SER A 341 0.30 7.29 -30.93
CA SER A 341 1.21 6.25 -31.45
C SER A 341 2.02 5.50 -30.37
N GLN A 342 1.86 5.85 -29.09
CA GLN A 342 2.54 5.22 -27.96
C GLN A 342 1.63 4.27 -27.16
N MET A 343 0.37 4.09 -27.56
CA MET A 343 -0.58 3.21 -26.89
C MET A 343 -1.62 2.66 -27.86
N ASP A 344 -2.17 1.49 -27.55
CA ASP A 344 -3.21 0.86 -28.35
C ASP A 344 -4.61 1.28 -27.90
N ILE A 345 -4.75 1.69 -26.64
CA ILE A 345 -6.05 1.98 -26.00
C ILE A 345 -5.86 2.84 -24.74
N VAL A 346 -6.85 3.66 -24.39
CA VAL A 346 -6.85 4.45 -23.15
C VAL A 346 -7.85 3.84 -22.16
N LEU A 347 -7.41 3.62 -20.92
CA LEU A 347 -8.29 3.20 -19.84
C LEU A 347 -8.18 4.08 -18.60
N ARG A 348 -9.33 4.33 -17.95
CA ARG A 348 -9.44 5.00 -16.65
C ARG A 348 -10.31 4.16 -15.73
N PHE A 349 -9.70 3.57 -14.70
CA PHE A 349 -10.41 2.71 -13.76
C PHE A 349 -10.81 3.42 -12.49
N LEU A 350 -11.99 3.07 -11.97
CA LEU A 350 -12.35 3.31 -10.58
C LEU A 350 -12.00 2.08 -9.72
N SER A 351 -11.50 2.33 -8.53
CA SER A 351 -11.28 1.31 -7.49
C SER A 351 -11.68 1.87 -6.14
N ASP A 352 -12.50 1.13 -5.40
CA ASP A 352 -13.07 1.60 -4.13
C ASP A 352 -13.75 2.98 -4.30
N THR A 353 -14.56 3.11 -5.36
CA THR A 353 -15.27 4.34 -5.75
C THR A 353 -14.40 5.55 -6.10
N GLN A 354 -13.07 5.39 -6.20
CA GLN A 354 -12.13 6.47 -6.47
C GLN A 354 -11.41 6.26 -7.82
N PRO A 355 -11.16 7.34 -8.59
CA PRO A 355 -10.29 7.29 -9.76
C PRO A 355 -8.90 6.76 -9.42
N HIS A 356 -8.53 5.65 -10.04
CA HIS A 356 -7.23 5.04 -9.85
C HIS A 356 -6.15 5.86 -10.58
N ARG A 357 -5.03 6.13 -9.91
CA ARG A 357 -3.98 7.03 -10.45
C ARG A 357 -3.22 6.43 -11.65
N ALA A 358 -3.12 5.12 -11.71
CA ALA A 358 -2.57 4.35 -12.83
C ALA A 358 -3.63 3.34 -13.32
N ILE A 359 -3.35 2.04 -13.24
CA ILE A 359 -4.33 0.96 -13.45
C ILE A 359 -4.09 -0.18 -12.44
N PRO A 360 -5.13 -0.79 -11.84
CA PRO A 360 -4.95 -2.01 -11.04
C PRO A 360 -4.44 -3.15 -11.95
N LEU A 361 -3.38 -3.86 -11.54
CA LEU A 361 -2.76 -4.87 -12.42
C LEU A 361 -3.71 -5.99 -12.84
N THR A 362 -4.55 -6.45 -11.92
CA THR A 362 -5.57 -7.46 -12.26
C THR A 362 -6.61 -6.92 -13.24
N ALA A 363 -6.94 -5.63 -13.18
CA ALA A 363 -7.83 -5.01 -14.16
C ALA A 363 -7.14 -4.92 -15.54
N ALA A 364 -5.85 -4.60 -15.58
CA ALA A 364 -5.07 -4.60 -16.82
C ALA A 364 -4.97 -5.99 -17.47
N LEU A 365 -4.80 -7.05 -16.66
CA LEU A 365 -4.87 -8.44 -17.15
C LEU A 365 -6.27 -8.77 -17.69
N THR A 366 -7.33 -8.39 -16.98
CA THR A 366 -8.70 -8.55 -17.49
C THR A 366 -8.93 -7.74 -18.77
N THR A 367 -8.32 -6.55 -18.92
CA THR A 367 -8.34 -5.79 -20.18
C THR A 367 -7.68 -6.58 -21.31
N ALA A 368 -6.52 -7.20 -21.05
CA ALA A 368 -5.85 -8.02 -22.05
C ALA A 368 -6.72 -9.21 -22.50
N VAL A 369 -7.41 -9.86 -21.56
CA VAL A 369 -8.36 -10.94 -21.87
C VAL A 369 -9.53 -10.39 -22.69
N ALA A 370 -10.16 -9.29 -22.27
CA ALA A 370 -11.29 -8.69 -22.97
C ALA A 370 -10.92 -8.28 -24.41
N ALA A 371 -9.74 -7.71 -24.60
CA ALA A 371 -9.20 -7.31 -25.90
C ALA A 371 -8.99 -8.49 -26.87
N ARG A 372 -8.87 -9.72 -26.37
CA ARG A 372 -8.76 -10.94 -27.20
C ARG A 372 -10.11 -11.62 -27.45
N ILE A 373 -11.20 -11.08 -26.91
CA ILE A 373 -12.56 -11.59 -27.10
C ILE A 373 -13.27 -10.67 -28.11
N PRO A 374 -13.50 -11.13 -29.36
CA PRO A 374 -14.12 -10.31 -30.39
C PRO A 374 -15.46 -9.71 -29.96
N GLY A 375 -15.71 -8.44 -30.26
CA GLY A 375 -16.99 -7.79 -29.96
C GLY A 375 -17.18 -7.34 -28.51
N THR A 376 -16.17 -7.46 -27.64
CA THR A 376 -16.20 -6.71 -26.37
C THR A 376 -15.93 -5.23 -26.61
N ILE A 377 -16.33 -4.37 -25.68
CA ILE A 377 -16.02 -2.92 -25.76
C ILE A 377 -14.52 -2.67 -25.81
N VAL A 378 -13.71 -3.46 -25.11
CA VAL A 378 -12.26 -3.29 -25.11
C VAL A 378 -11.69 -3.57 -26.50
N GLU A 379 -12.06 -4.71 -27.10
CA GLU A 379 -11.60 -5.09 -28.44
C GLU A 379 -12.03 -4.06 -29.50
N GLN A 380 -13.26 -3.56 -29.41
CA GLN A 380 -13.80 -2.53 -30.32
C GLN A 380 -13.07 -1.18 -30.25
N MET A 381 -12.32 -0.92 -29.18
CA MET A 381 -11.63 0.35 -28.92
C MET A 381 -10.11 0.29 -29.14
N LEU A 382 -9.58 -0.87 -29.53
CA LEU A 382 -8.17 -1.03 -29.86
C LEU A 382 -7.82 -0.21 -31.11
N ALA A 383 -6.59 0.32 -31.13
CA ALA A 383 -5.96 0.81 -32.33
C ALA A 383 -5.89 -0.32 -33.39
N PRO A 384 -6.00 0.01 -34.69
CA PRO A 384 -6.00 -0.99 -35.75
C PRO A 384 -4.68 -1.76 -35.83
N ASP A 385 -3.55 -1.06 -35.60
CA ASP A 385 -2.21 -1.62 -35.64
C ASP A 385 -1.64 -1.71 -34.22
N PRO A 386 -1.36 -2.92 -33.70
CA PRO A 386 -0.81 -3.07 -32.36
C PRO A 386 0.64 -2.57 -32.32
N LEU A 387 0.98 -1.81 -31.28
CA LEU A 387 2.34 -1.32 -31.05
C LEU A 387 3.36 -2.42 -30.82
N MET A 388 2.91 -3.56 -30.30
CA MET A 388 3.75 -4.70 -29.98
C MET A 388 2.99 -5.96 -30.35
N GLU A 389 3.60 -6.80 -31.20
CA GLU A 389 3.00 -8.05 -31.60
C GLU A 389 2.65 -8.91 -30.37
N GLY A 390 1.41 -9.39 -30.35
CA GLY A 390 0.90 -10.18 -29.24
C GLY A 390 0.63 -9.41 -27.95
N ALA A 391 0.98 -8.14 -27.78
CA ALA A 391 0.68 -7.38 -26.56
C ALA A 391 -0.26 -6.17 -26.83
N ILE A 392 -0.74 -5.58 -25.75
CA ILE A 392 -1.57 -4.37 -25.73
C ILE A 392 -0.91 -3.40 -24.77
N THR A 393 -0.68 -2.19 -25.24
CA THR A 393 -0.12 -1.06 -24.51
C THR A 393 -1.26 -0.16 -24.07
N ILE A 394 -1.62 -0.26 -22.80
CA ILE A 394 -2.68 0.52 -22.17
C ILE A 394 -2.14 1.89 -21.74
N GLY A 395 -2.73 2.98 -22.23
CA GLY A 395 -2.55 4.32 -21.69
C GLY A 395 -3.42 4.56 -20.45
N HIS A 396 -2.81 4.79 -19.29
CA HIS A 396 -3.47 5.07 -18.01
C HIS A 396 -3.03 6.43 -17.43
N GLY A 397 -3.67 6.89 -16.36
CA GLY A 397 -3.44 8.24 -15.82
C GLY A 397 -1.99 8.59 -15.43
N SER A 398 -1.12 7.59 -15.19
CA SER A 398 0.30 7.79 -14.86
C SER A 398 1.28 7.47 -16.00
N GLY A 399 0.84 7.10 -17.21
CA GLY A 399 1.72 6.54 -18.24
C GLY A 399 1.12 5.34 -18.95
N ARG A 400 1.94 4.34 -19.27
CA ARG A 400 1.61 3.19 -20.09
C ARG A 400 1.92 1.88 -19.39
N LEU A 401 1.15 0.87 -19.76
CA LEU A 401 1.32 -0.49 -19.28
C LEU A 401 1.14 -1.50 -20.42
N GLN A 402 2.17 -2.29 -20.68
CA GLN A 402 2.10 -3.43 -21.59
C GLN A 402 1.56 -4.67 -20.88
N VAL A 403 0.54 -5.29 -21.47
CA VAL A 403 -0.09 -6.54 -21.05
C VAL A 403 -0.37 -7.43 -22.25
N ASN A 404 -0.46 -8.74 -22.05
CA ASN A 404 -0.91 -9.69 -23.05
C ASN A 404 -1.84 -10.72 -22.38
N ALA A 405 -2.73 -11.32 -23.16
CA ALA A 405 -3.43 -12.54 -22.81
C ALA A 405 -3.27 -13.55 -23.95
N THR A 406 -2.79 -14.75 -23.63
CA THR A 406 -2.80 -15.88 -24.57
C THR A 406 -4.08 -16.67 -24.34
N MET A 407 -4.85 -16.85 -25.42
CA MET A 407 -6.09 -17.61 -25.41
C MET A 407 -5.82 -19.05 -25.85
N ASP A 408 -6.64 -19.98 -25.37
CA ASP A 408 -6.59 -21.39 -25.76
C ASP A 408 -6.73 -21.54 -27.29
N GLU A 409 -6.03 -22.52 -27.85
CA GLU A 409 -6.02 -22.73 -29.31
C GLU A 409 -7.36 -23.22 -29.84
N THR A 410 -8.06 -24.04 -29.07
CA THR A 410 -9.31 -24.69 -29.44
C THR A 410 -10.50 -23.80 -29.09
N ASN A 411 -10.48 -23.19 -27.90
CA ASN A 411 -11.52 -22.27 -27.43
C ASN A 411 -10.94 -20.89 -27.11
N LYS A 412 -10.97 -20.00 -28.11
CA LYS A 412 -10.47 -18.63 -28.03
C LYS A 412 -11.16 -17.74 -26.98
N LEU A 413 -12.16 -18.23 -26.25
CA LEU A 413 -12.73 -17.54 -25.08
C LEU A 413 -11.99 -17.85 -23.78
N ILE A 414 -11.23 -18.94 -23.71
CA ILE A 414 -10.55 -19.38 -22.49
C ILE A 414 -9.13 -18.79 -22.46
N PRO A 415 -8.78 -17.88 -21.54
CA PRO A 415 -7.41 -17.42 -21.41
C PRO A 415 -6.56 -18.44 -20.66
N VAL A 416 -5.44 -18.84 -21.28
CA VAL A 416 -4.46 -19.77 -20.73
C VAL A 416 -3.44 -19.03 -19.86
N THR A 417 -2.99 -17.86 -20.33
CA THR A 417 -2.06 -17.00 -19.59
C THR A 417 -2.43 -15.53 -19.72
N GLY A 418 -2.29 -14.79 -18.63
CA GLY A 418 -2.25 -13.34 -18.63
C GLY A 418 -0.82 -12.88 -18.36
N THR A 419 -0.22 -12.14 -19.28
CA THR A 419 1.19 -11.75 -19.23
C THR A 419 1.32 -10.27 -18.93
N VAL A 420 2.24 -9.90 -18.03
CA VAL A 420 2.69 -8.51 -17.85
C VAL A 420 4.21 -8.44 -17.82
N TYR A 421 4.74 -7.29 -18.23
CA TYR A 421 6.18 -7.04 -18.25
C TYR A 421 6.55 -6.01 -17.19
N ARG A 422 7.59 -6.29 -16.41
CA ARG A 422 8.00 -5.48 -15.26
C ARG A 422 9.52 -5.43 -15.18
N THR A 423 10.00 -4.70 -14.18
CA THR A 423 11.41 -4.70 -13.76
C THR A 423 11.46 -4.84 -12.24
N ALA A 424 12.56 -5.34 -11.69
CA ALA A 424 12.79 -5.42 -10.25
C ALA A 424 14.22 -4.98 -9.91
N LYS A 425 14.45 -4.60 -8.65
CA LYS A 425 15.77 -4.23 -8.15
C LYS A 425 15.86 -4.47 -6.64
N ARG A 426 16.89 -5.20 -6.19
CA ARG A 426 17.31 -5.23 -4.77
C ARG A 426 17.82 -3.85 -4.38
N LEU A 427 17.25 -3.27 -3.33
CA LEU A 427 17.62 -1.95 -2.80
C LEU A 427 18.50 -2.06 -1.56
N PHE A 428 18.21 -3.04 -0.71
CA PHE A 428 18.94 -3.29 0.53
C PHE A 428 18.83 -4.78 0.90
N GLU A 429 19.79 -5.29 1.65
CA GLU A 429 19.77 -6.61 2.28
C GLU A 429 20.53 -6.53 3.60
N GLY A 430 19.96 -7.08 4.67
CA GLY A 430 20.50 -6.98 6.01
C GLY A 430 19.52 -7.42 7.09
N GLU A 431 19.57 -6.76 8.23
CA GLU A 431 18.68 -7.04 9.37
C GLU A 431 17.72 -5.88 9.61
N ILE A 432 16.45 -6.21 9.84
CA ILE A 432 15.42 -5.27 10.30
C ILE A 432 15.14 -5.58 11.76
N PHE A 433 14.94 -4.53 12.55
CA PHE A 433 14.74 -4.63 13.99
C PHE A 433 13.27 -4.47 14.36
N TRP A 434 12.81 -5.25 15.33
CA TRP A 434 11.49 -5.15 15.95
C TRP A 434 11.60 -5.37 17.45
N THR A 435 10.58 -5.05 18.22
CA THR A 435 10.58 -5.08 19.68
C THR A 435 9.58 -6.09 20.20
N ASP A 436 10.04 -7.03 21.04
CA ASP A 436 9.18 -8.03 21.69
C ASP A 436 8.51 -7.37 22.90
N ASN A 437 7.28 -6.89 22.73
CA ASN A 437 6.50 -6.36 23.83
C ASN A 437 5.97 -7.52 24.68
N VAL A 438 6.20 -7.45 25.99
CA VAL A 438 5.56 -8.32 26.97
C VAL A 438 4.08 -7.91 27.01
N ASP A 439 3.20 -8.81 26.55
CA ASP A 439 1.74 -8.81 26.66
C ASP A 439 0.93 -7.62 26.07
N GLU A 440 0.32 -7.82 24.89
CA GLU A 440 -0.84 -7.03 24.42
C GLU A 440 -2.15 -7.38 25.19
N THR A 441 -2.10 -8.17 26.27
CA THR A 441 -3.28 -8.53 27.09
C THR A 441 -3.60 -7.54 28.22
N SER A 442 -2.79 -6.51 28.46
CA SER A 442 -3.18 -5.43 29.36
C SER A 442 -3.89 -4.33 28.58
N GLU A 443 -5.16 -4.08 28.89
CA GLU A 443 -5.95 -2.90 28.50
C GLU A 443 -5.39 -1.57 29.08
N ALA A 444 -4.08 -1.36 29.00
CA ALA A 444 -3.37 -0.20 29.50
C ALA A 444 -2.44 0.34 28.41
N GLY A 445 -3.02 0.87 27.34
CA GLY A 445 -2.24 1.41 26.22
C GLY A 445 -2.99 2.32 25.26
N THR A 446 -4.17 2.82 25.64
CA THR A 446 -4.86 3.89 24.92
C THR A 446 -5.38 4.92 25.92
N VAL A 447 -4.49 5.75 26.42
CA VAL A 447 -4.85 7.06 26.99
C VAL A 447 -3.93 8.10 26.36
N TYR A 448 -4.18 8.41 25.09
CA TYR A 448 -3.97 9.79 24.63
C TYR A 448 -5.28 10.53 24.91
N ASP A 449 -5.51 10.85 26.19
CA ASP A 449 -6.55 11.79 26.55
C ASP A 449 -6.13 13.19 26.07
N SER A 450 -7.03 13.74 25.28
CA SER A 450 -7.15 15.14 24.94
C SER A 450 -7.39 15.99 26.19
N ASN A 451 -6.36 16.29 26.98
CA ASN A 451 -6.25 17.54 27.75
C ASN A 451 -4.88 17.66 28.46
N GLY A 452 -3.97 18.38 27.80
CA GLY A 452 -2.93 19.23 28.39
C GLY A 452 -2.16 18.75 29.63
N ARG A 453 -0.90 18.32 29.41
CA ARG A 453 0.31 19.10 29.76
C ARG A 453 1.56 18.40 29.19
N HIS A 454 2.38 19.20 28.51
CA HIS A 454 3.65 18.88 27.85
C HIS A 454 4.58 18.00 28.71
N SER A 455 5.02 16.82 28.24
CA SER A 455 6.11 16.56 27.29
C SER A 455 7.46 17.14 27.72
N LEU A 456 8.33 16.31 28.31
CA LEU A 456 9.72 16.00 27.92
C LEU A 456 10.63 17.07 27.25
N GLY A 457 10.32 18.36 27.42
CA GLY A 457 11.04 19.50 26.85
C GLY A 457 11.58 20.48 27.89
N LEU A 458 11.28 20.29 29.18
CA LEU A 458 11.85 21.12 30.28
C LEU A 458 13.12 20.53 30.90
N ALA A 459 13.37 19.22 30.73
CA ALA A 459 14.58 18.57 31.24
C ALA A 459 15.85 19.08 30.54
N PHE A 460 15.73 19.57 29.29
CA PHE A 460 16.86 20.08 28.52
C PHE A 460 17.17 21.59 28.78
N VAL A 461 16.36 22.28 29.59
CA VAL A 461 16.49 23.74 29.81
C VAL A 461 16.98 24.09 31.22
N LEU A 462 16.93 23.16 32.18
CA LEU A 462 17.37 23.41 33.56
C LEU A 462 18.83 23.03 33.85
N GLU A 463 19.47 22.23 32.98
CA GLU A 463 20.90 21.89 33.10
C GLU A 463 21.84 23.05 32.72
N ASN A 464 21.34 24.08 32.02
CA ASN A 464 22.11 25.27 31.64
C ASN A 464 22.08 26.42 32.67
N ARG A 465 21.57 26.20 33.88
CA ARG A 465 21.53 27.23 34.94
C ARG A 465 22.14 26.84 36.29
N ARG A 466 22.84 25.69 36.39
CA ARG A 466 23.52 25.22 37.62
C ARG A 466 22.67 25.37 38.90
N GLN A 467 21.39 25.02 38.84
CA GLN A 467 20.55 24.90 40.04
C GLN A 467 20.15 23.44 40.24
N SER A 468 20.38 22.95 41.45
CA SER A 468 20.14 21.56 41.84
C SER A 468 18.65 21.30 42.06
N SER A 469 18.12 20.24 41.45
CA SER A 469 16.74 19.75 41.60
C SER A 469 16.53 18.83 42.81
N PHE A 470 17.50 18.76 43.73
CA PHE A 470 17.51 17.81 44.85
C PHE A 470 16.40 18.02 45.90
N HIS A 471 15.69 19.15 45.86
CA HIS A 471 14.65 19.52 46.84
C HIS A 471 13.24 19.02 46.46
N LEU A 472 13.08 18.33 45.32
CA LEU A 472 11.79 17.80 44.87
C LEU A 472 11.47 16.39 45.40
N PHE A 473 12.36 15.81 46.22
CA PHE A 473 12.28 14.39 46.64
C PHE A 473 12.70 14.14 48.10
N GLU A 474 12.42 15.05 49.03
CA GLU A 474 12.57 14.73 50.46
C GLU A 474 11.23 14.78 51.19
N GLU A 475 10.79 13.63 51.68
CA GLU A 475 10.26 13.46 53.04
C GLU A 475 10.73 12.10 53.61
N ASP A 476 11.43 12.21 54.74
CA ASP A 476 11.65 11.33 55.89
C ASP A 476 12.42 9.98 55.84
N GLU A 477 13.63 10.08 56.44
CA GLU A 477 14.27 9.27 57.51
C GLU A 477 14.25 7.71 57.43
N HIS A 478 15.34 6.96 57.66
CA HIS A 478 16.35 7.06 58.72
C HIS A 478 17.46 5.99 58.51
N GLN A 479 18.67 6.31 58.99
CA GLN A 479 19.74 5.47 59.59
C GLN A 479 20.84 4.72 58.78
N LYS A 480 22.07 5.19 59.08
CA LYS A 480 23.36 4.51 59.39
C LYS A 480 24.33 4.22 58.23
N GLN A 481 25.43 5.01 58.15
CA GLN A 481 26.79 4.77 58.72
C GLN A 481 27.49 3.61 57.98
N GLU A 482 28.75 3.66 57.54
CA GLU A 482 29.90 4.56 57.72
C GLU A 482 30.96 4.08 56.69
N GLU A 483 31.77 5.01 56.18
CA GLU A 483 33.25 4.97 56.10
C GLU A 483 34.00 3.62 55.88
N ALA A 484 35.13 3.52 55.16
CA ALA A 484 36.01 4.45 54.46
C ALA A 484 37.04 3.62 53.65
N SER A 485 37.69 4.31 52.70
CA SER A 485 39.11 4.23 52.30
C SER A 485 39.90 2.92 52.49
N GLU A 486 40.59 2.47 51.44
CA GLU A 486 42.02 2.78 51.24
C GLU A 486 42.61 2.15 49.98
N GLN A 487 43.59 2.88 49.44
CA GLN A 487 44.48 2.54 48.32
C GLN A 487 45.40 1.37 48.74
N LYS A 488 46.10 0.61 47.89
CA LYS A 488 47.12 1.02 46.93
C LYS A 488 47.82 -0.24 46.39
N GLN A 489 48.55 -0.02 45.29
CA GLN A 489 49.79 -0.70 44.87
C GLN A 489 49.76 -2.00 44.04
N VAL A 490 50.33 -1.83 42.85
CA VAL A 490 50.86 -2.81 41.90
C VAL A 490 52.39 -2.88 42.11
N PRO A 491 53.06 -3.98 41.70
CA PRO A 491 54.22 -3.79 40.82
C PRO A 491 54.34 -4.78 39.63
N GLU A 492 54.99 -4.22 38.60
CA GLU A 492 55.66 -4.71 37.38
C GLU A 492 56.11 -6.18 37.22
N ILE A 493 56.23 -6.63 35.94
CA ILE A 493 57.52 -6.98 35.27
C ILE A 493 57.30 -7.27 33.75
N GLU A 494 58.21 -6.69 32.93
CA GLU A 494 58.88 -7.06 31.64
C GLU A 494 58.38 -8.22 30.76
N GLN A 495 58.69 -8.38 29.46
CA GLN A 495 59.18 -7.64 28.28
C GLN A 495 59.12 -8.66 27.11
N ALA A 496 59.18 -8.15 25.87
CA ALA A 496 59.86 -8.74 24.70
C ALA A 496 59.05 -9.51 23.61
N GLU A 497 59.31 -9.05 22.37
CA GLU A 497 59.49 -9.75 21.08
C GLU A 497 58.34 -9.89 20.05
N ASP A 498 58.42 -8.98 19.06
CA ASP A 498 58.62 -9.19 17.61
C ASP A 498 57.84 -10.27 16.83
N CYS A 499 57.12 -9.80 15.79
CA CYS A 499 57.39 -10.20 14.40
C CYS A 499 56.56 -9.37 13.40
N GLU A 500 57.24 -8.64 12.51
CA GLU A 500 56.70 -8.04 11.29
C GLU A 500 56.41 -9.12 10.23
N LYS A 501 55.27 -9.00 9.52
CA LYS A 501 55.13 -9.40 8.11
C LYS A 501 54.18 -8.46 7.38
N GLU A 502 54.72 -7.78 6.37
CA GLU A 502 53.99 -6.96 5.41
C GLU A 502 53.05 -7.78 4.52
N ALA A 503 51.88 -7.22 4.19
CA ALA A 503 51.17 -7.50 2.96
C ALA A 503 50.49 -6.22 2.44
N LYS A 504 50.86 -5.85 1.21
CA LYS A 504 50.46 -4.65 0.46
C LYS A 504 48.94 -4.54 0.26
N VAL A 505 48.40 -3.35 0.53
CA VAL A 505 47.03 -2.93 0.17
C VAL A 505 47.09 -1.99 -1.04
N PRO A 506 46.26 -2.17 -2.09
CA PRO A 506 46.18 -1.21 -3.19
C PRO A 506 45.40 0.03 -2.75
N GLY A 507 46.05 1.20 -2.83
CA GLY A 507 45.46 2.50 -2.53
C GLY A 507 44.44 2.94 -3.59
N LEU A 508 43.23 3.30 -3.14
CA LEU A 508 42.25 4.05 -3.93
C LEU A 508 42.62 5.53 -3.93
N SER A 509 43.05 6.05 -5.08
CA SER A 509 43.26 7.49 -5.29
C SER A 509 41.93 8.22 -5.49
N TYR A 510 41.66 9.22 -4.66
CA TYR A 510 40.56 10.17 -4.83
C TYR A 510 40.92 11.16 -5.96
N ARG A 511 40.08 11.29 -7.01
CA ARG A 511 40.21 12.37 -8.00
C ARG A 511 39.57 13.66 -7.46
N PRO A 512 40.23 14.83 -7.52
CA PRO A 512 39.62 16.10 -7.14
C PRO A 512 38.52 16.51 -8.12
N LEU A 513 37.47 17.15 -7.59
CA LEU A 513 36.43 17.83 -8.36
C LEU A 513 37.01 19.01 -9.16
N ALA A 514 36.39 19.28 -10.31
CA ALA A 514 36.85 20.28 -11.28
C ALA A 514 36.78 21.74 -10.77
N ASP A 515 37.77 22.50 -11.24
CA ASP A 515 38.07 23.92 -11.06
C ASP A 515 36.86 24.89 -11.09
N PRO A 516 36.67 25.77 -10.07
CA PRO A 516 35.59 26.75 -10.03
C PRO A 516 35.73 27.95 -10.97
N ASN A 517 36.79 28.07 -11.80
CA ASN A 517 37.04 29.28 -12.61
C ASN A 517 36.73 29.16 -14.12
N ARG A 518 35.97 28.17 -14.59
CA ARG A 518 35.48 28.19 -15.99
C ARG A 518 34.30 29.16 -16.16
N LYS A 519 34.63 30.38 -16.59
CA LYS A 519 33.72 31.37 -17.18
C LYS A 519 32.96 30.78 -18.38
N ASN A 520 31.71 31.22 -18.52
CA ASN A 520 30.76 31.04 -19.64
C ASN A 520 30.01 29.71 -19.72
N LEU A 521 28.86 29.61 -19.04
CA LEU A 521 27.79 28.66 -19.38
C LEU A 521 26.41 29.01 -18.83
N PHE A 522 25.99 30.28 -18.86
CA PHE A 522 24.57 30.62 -18.67
C PHE A 522 24.20 31.86 -19.49
N ALA A 523 23.89 31.64 -20.78
CA ALA A 523 23.15 32.58 -21.60
C ALA A 523 21.72 32.06 -21.82
N SER A 524 20.76 32.97 -21.71
CA SER A 524 19.31 32.88 -21.99
C SER A 524 18.42 32.02 -21.07
N PHE A 525 17.85 32.66 -20.03
CA PHE A 525 16.53 32.32 -19.50
C PHE A 525 15.48 33.20 -20.23
N PRO A 526 14.31 32.69 -20.65
CA PRO A 526 13.25 33.51 -21.23
C PRO A 526 12.67 34.46 -20.17
N GLU A 527 12.34 35.68 -20.58
CA GLU A 527 11.81 36.74 -19.71
C GLU A 527 10.53 36.31 -18.97
N HIS A 528 10.61 36.21 -17.64
CA HIS A 528 9.45 36.03 -16.78
C HIS A 528 8.65 37.34 -16.66
N PRO A 529 7.31 37.29 -16.53
CA PRO A 529 6.46 38.48 -16.44
C PRO A 529 6.85 39.37 -15.25
N ASP A 530 6.71 40.69 -15.44
CA ASP A 530 7.09 41.72 -14.47
C ASP A 530 6.05 41.82 -13.33
N THR A 531 6.26 41.00 -12.31
CA THR A 531 5.47 40.97 -11.07
C THR A 531 6.28 41.52 -9.90
N PRO A 532 5.64 41.95 -8.79
CA PRO A 532 6.37 42.37 -7.59
C PRO A 532 7.33 41.31 -7.06
N LEU A 533 7.01 40.03 -7.23
CA LEU A 533 7.83 38.90 -6.81
C LEU A 533 9.05 38.71 -7.73
N THR A 534 8.88 38.79 -9.05
CA THR A 534 10.01 38.67 -10.00
C THR A 534 10.94 39.89 -9.94
N SER A 535 10.43 41.08 -9.62
CA SER A 535 11.24 42.27 -9.36
C SER A 535 12.03 42.16 -8.04
N ALA A 536 11.41 41.65 -6.97
CA ALA A 536 12.10 41.40 -5.70
C ALA A 536 13.19 40.33 -5.83
N LEU A 537 12.94 39.25 -6.59
CA LEU A 537 13.92 38.21 -6.87
C LEU A 537 15.08 38.72 -7.74
N ARG A 538 14.82 39.57 -8.73
CA ARG A 538 15.88 40.24 -9.51
C ARG A 538 16.75 41.16 -8.65
N LYS A 539 16.15 41.93 -7.74
CA LYS A 539 16.90 42.79 -6.80
C LYS A 539 17.75 41.97 -5.82
N LEU A 540 17.18 40.90 -5.27
CA LEU A 540 17.90 39.99 -4.38
C LEU A 540 19.08 39.34 -5.11
N HIS A 541 18.85 38.82 -6.31
CA HIS A 541 19.90 38.22 -7.12
C HIS A 541 21.01 39.22 -7.47
N ALA A 542 20.66 40.46 -7.84
CA ALA A 542 21.66 41.50 -8.09
C ALA A 542 22.49 41.85 -6.85
N GLN A 543 21.87 41.91 -5.66
CA GLN A 543 22.58 42.16 -4.40
C GLN A 543 23.49 40.99 -4.01
N THR A 544 23.02 39.75 -4.13
CA THR A 544 23.81 38.56 -3.80
C THR A 544 24.97 38.38 -4.77
N THR A 545 24.75 38.60 -6.06
CA THR A 545 25.83 38.53 -7.07
C THR A 545 26.89 39.60 -6.80
N ARG A 546 26.50 40.82 -6.39
CA ARG A 546 27.43 41.90 -6.03
C ARG A 546 28.24 41.58 -4.76
N LEU A 547 27.63 40.91 -3.78
CA LEU A 547 28.30 40.43 -2.56
C LEU A 547 29.28 39.28 -2.84
N LEU A 548 28.97 38.41 -3.80
CA LEU A 548 29.79 37.24 -4.13
C LEU A 548 30.89 37.54 -5.16
N SER A 549 30.90 38.73 -5.76
CA SER A 549 31.90 39.15 -6.75
C SER A 549 32.86 40.23 -6.25
N ASP A 550 32.79 40.60 -4.97
CA ASP A 550 33.72 41.54 -4.34
C ASP A 550 34.96 40.79 -3.80
N PRO A 551 36.17 41.00 -4.35
CA PRO A 551 37.36 40.22 -3.99
C PRO A 551 37.94 40.51 -2.61
N ASP A 552 37.54 41.61 -1.95
CA ASP A 552 38.18 42.11 -0.72
C ASP A 552 37.48 41.71 0.60
N LEU A 553 36.50 40.80 0.55
CA LEU A 553 35.71 40.40 1.72
C LEU A 553 36.43 39.53 2.77
N THR A 554 37.74 39.26 2.62
CA THR A 554 38.49 38.49 3.63
C THR A 554 39.27 39.34 4.63
N THR A 555 39.35 40.66 4.47
CA THR A 555 40.06 41.51 5.44
C THR A 555 39.45 42.91 5.57
N ARG A 556 38.38 43.07 6.37
CA ARG A 556 38.11 44.27 7.18
C ARG A 556 36.81 44.10 7.98
N ASP A 557 36.89 44.44 9.27
CA ASP A 557 35.74 44.62 10.15
C ASP A 557 34.78 45.66 9.57
N TYR A 558 33.61 45.21 9.11
CA TYR A 558 32.54 46.07 8.63
C TYR A 558 31.35 45.97 9.60
N GLN A 559 31.13 47.02 10.40
CA GLN A 559 29.88 47.24 11.14
C GLN A 559 29.00 48.21 10.34
N PRO A 560 27.79 47.83 9.89
CA PRO A 560 26.86 48.78 9.32
C PRO A 560 26.08 49.50 10.43
N GLU A 561 26.27 50.82 10.55
CA GLU A 561 25.35 51.70 11.27
C GLU A 561 24.00 51.74 10.53
N LEU A 562 22.93 51.38 11.24
CA LEU A 562 21.55 51.49 10.75
C LEU A 562 20.99 52.89 11.08
N PRO A 563 20.34 53.59 10.12
CA PRO A 563 19.69 54.86 10.41
C PRO A 563 18.54 54.68 11.40
N GLY A 564 18.49 55.60 12.36
CA GLY A 564 17.55 55.60 13.48
C GLY A 564 16.08 55.70 13.06
N THR A 565 15.23 55.18 13.96
CA THR A 565 13.76 55.28 14.05
C THR A 565 12.90 54.46 13.08
N ILE A 566 12.89 53.14 13.27
CA ILE A 566 11.69 52.38 13.70
C ILE A 566 12.17 51.24 14.60
N ARG A 567 11.87 51.30 15.91
CA ARG A 567 12.34 50.28 16.87
C ARG A 567 11.78 48.91 16.48
N HIS A 568 12.67 47.93 16.39
CA HIS A 568 12.42 46.52 16.04
C HIS A 568 11.29 45.85 16.84
N VAL A 569 10.93 46.41 18.00
CA VAL A 569 9.82 46.00 18.86
C VAL A 569 8.45 46.33 18.25
N GLN A 570 8.28 47.46 17.55
CA GLN A 570 7.00 47.85 16.91
C GLN A 570 6.68 47.00 15.68
N LEU A 571 7.69 46.64 14.88
CA LEU A 571 7.53 45.75 13.72
C LEU A 571 7.20 44.31 14.15
N LYS A 572 7.86 43.78 15.19
CA LYS A 572 7.49 42.48 15.76
C LYS A 572 6.08 42.48 16.33
N LEU A 573 5.64 43.56 16.96
CA LEU A 573 4.28 43.69 17.49
C LEU A 573 3.24 43.77 16.35
N LEU A 574 3.50 44.53 15.27
CA LEU A 574 2.61 44.64 14.11
C LEU A 574 2.48 43.33 13.32
N PHE A 575 3.58 42.60 13.13
CA PHE A 575 3.56 41.28 12.48
C PHE A 575 2.94 40.22 13.39
N ALA A 576 3.25 40.19 14.69
CA ALA A 576 2.62 39.26 15.63
C ALA A 576 1.10 39.49 15.73
N THR A 577 0.65 40.73 15.76
CA THR A 577 -0.78 41.07 15.89
C THR A 577 -1.56 40.71 14.61
N ARG A 578 -1.04 41.03 13.41
CA ARG A 578 -1.70 40.64 12.15
C ARG A 578 -1.69 39.12 11.91
N THR A 579 -0.64 38.42 12.32
CA THR A 579 -0.54 36.96 12.15
C THR A 579 -1.41 36.23 13.17
N GLN A 580 -1.54 36.73 14.40
CA GLN A 580 -2.48 36.21 15.41
C GLN A 580 -3.94 36.47 15.07
N GLN A 581 -4.26 37.63 14.46
CA GLN A 581 -5.62 37.96 14.05
C GLN A 581 -6.06 37.10 12.85
N ALA A 582 -5.19 36.94 11.84
CA ALA A 582 -5.45 36.07 10.69
C ALA A 582 -5.52 34.57 11.04
N THR A 583 -4.77 34.12 12.07
CA THR A 583 -4.84 32.73 12.56
C THR A 583 -6.06 32.48 13.44
N LYS A 584 -6.48 33.45 14.27
CA LYS A 584 -7.75 33.38 15.03
C LYS A 584 -8.98 33.40 14.12
N GLU A 585 -9.01 34.23 13.09
CA GLU A 585 -10.11 34.26 12.12
C GLU A 585 -10.20 32.96 11.31
N LYS A 586 -9.07 32.41 10.85
CA LYS A 586 -9.04 31.11 10.16
C LYS A 586 -9.39 29.93 11.07
N ALA A 587 -9.01 29.96 12.35
CA ALA A 587 -9.37 28.94 13.32
C ALA A 587 -10.85 29.01 13.71
N SER A 588 -11.40 30.22 13.86
CA SER A 588 -12.83 30.48 14.06
C SER A 588 -13.66 29.96 12.89
N GLU A 589 -13.28 30.29 11.65
CA GLU A 589 -13.98 29.84 10.45
C GLU A 589 -13.91 28.32 10.27
N LYS A 590 -12.76 27.71 10.53
CA LYS A 590 -12.60 26.24 10.50
C LYS A 590 -13.46 25.55 11.55
N THR A 591 -13.65 26.17 12.72
CA THR A 591 -14.51 25.66 13.79
C THR A 591 -15.98 25.81 13.43
N ARG A 592 -16.38 26.93 12.84
CA ARG A 592 -17.74 27.18 12.32
C ARG A 592 -18.12 26.17 11.24
N ILE A 593 -17.26 25.96 10.25
CA ILE A 593 -17.46 24.94 9.20
C ILE A 593 -17.54 23.52 9.78
N ARG A 594 -16.76 23.21 10.82
CA ARG A 594 -16.81 21.90 11.49
C ARG A 594 -18.12 21.69 12.25
N MET A 595 -18.63 22.72 12.93
CA MET A 595 -19.94 22.70 13.61
C MET A 595 -21.09 22.53 12.62
N GLU A 596 -21.12 23.32 11.54
CA GLU A 596 -22.14 23.19 10.48
C GLU A 596 -22.12 21.79 9.83
N ASN A 597 -20.94 21.22 9.62
CA ASN A 597 -20.81 19.86 9.07
C ASN A 597 -21.26 18.78 10.06
N MET A 598 -21.06 18.98 11.37
CA MET A 598 -21.58 18.09 12.40
C MET A 598 -23.11 18.16 12.48
N GLU A 599 -23.70 19.36 12.41
CA GLU A 599 -25.15 19.54 12.37
C GLU A 599 -25.78 18.92 11.12
N LYS A 600 -25.17 19.12 9.94
CA LYS A 600 -25.61 18.47 8.69
C LYS A 600 -25.53 16.94 8.78
N LYS A 601 -24.48 16.39 9.41
CA LYS A 601 -24.36 14.94 9.67
C LYS A 601 -25.40 14.44 10.67
N ALA A 602 -25.68 15.20 11.73
CA ALA A 602 -26.68 14.87 12.73
C ALA A 602 -28.09 14.86 12.11
N LYS A 603 -28.43 15.88 11.31
CA LYS A 603 -29.69 15.96 10.55
C LYS A 603 -29.85 14.79 9.59
N LYS A 604 -28.83 14.48 8.78
CA LYS A 604 -28.85 13.33 7.87
C LYS A 604 -28.99 11.98 8.58
N LYS A 605 -28.42 11.84 9.79
CA LYS A 605 -28.57 10.64 10.63
C LYS A 605 -29.99 10.54 11.22
N ALA A 606 -30.59 11.66 11.62
CA ALA A 606 -31.97 11.72 12.08
C ALA A 606 -32.96 11.38 10.95
N ASP A 607 -32.77 11.95 9.75
CA ASP A 607 -33.61 11.68 8.58
C ASP A 607 -33.54 10.20 8.17
N LYS A 608 -32.34 9.60 8.18
CA LYS A 608 -32.14 8.17 7.90
C LYS A 608 -32.81 7.27 8.95
N LYS A 609 -32.82 7.69 10.23
CA LYS A 609 -33.51 6.97 11.32
C LYS A 609 -35.03 7.08 11.17
N ALA A 610 -35.55 8.25 10.78
CA ALA A 610 -36.97 8.46 10.51
C ALA A 610 -37.44 7.63 9.29
N ALA A 611 -36.67 7.62 8.20
CA ALA A 611 -36.96 6.81 7.02
C ALA A 611 -36.97 5.30 7.32
N LYS A 612 -36.02 4.81 8.13
CA LYS A 612 -36.02 3.40 8.59
C LYS A 612 -37.24 3.05 9.43
N ARG A 613 -37.69 3.95 10.31
CA ARG A 613 -38.93 3.74 11.10
C ARG A 613 -40.16 3.67 10.19
N LYS A 614 -40.29 4.61 9.25
CA LYS A 614 -41.40 4.61 8.29
C LYS A 614 -41.46 3.32 7.44
N LEU A 615 -40.31 2.84 6.97
CA LEU A 615 -40.21 1.57 6.23
C LEU A 615 -40.58 0.35 7.10
N HIS A 616 -40.17 0.36 8.37
CA HIS A 616 -40.53 -0.68 9.32
C HIS A 616 -42.04 -0.71 9.57
N ASP A 617 -42.65 0.45 9.78
CA ASP A 617 -44.09 0.58 10.03
C ASP A 617 -44.92 0.17 8.80
N GLU A 618 -44.47 0.51 7.58
CA GLU A 618 -45.07 0.04 6.33
C GLU A 618 -44.97 -1.48 6.14
N ARG A 619 -43.86 -2.10 6.57
CA ARG A 619 -43.68 -3.56 6.54
C ARG A 619 -44.58 -4.27 7.56
N GLU A 620 -44.69 -3.73 8.77
CA GLU A 620 -45.62 -4.19 9.80
C GLU A 620 -47.08 -4.11 9.32
N ALA A 621 -47.47 -2.99 8.71
CA ALA A 621 -48.81 -2.81 8.15
C ALA A 621 -49.12 -3.79 7.01
N LYS A 622 -48.16 -4.04 6.11
CA LYS A 622 -48.28 -5.06 5.05
C LYS A 622 -48.38 -6.47 5.63
N ARG A 623 -47.63 -6.79 6.69
CA ARG A 623 -47.70 -8.11 7.36
C ARG A 623 -49.08 -8.32 7.97
N LYS A 624 -49.60 -7.34 8.72
CA LYS A 624 -50.94 -7.41 9.33
C LYS A 624 -52.06 -7.55 8.29
N ARG A 625 -51.97 -6.82 7.15
CA ARG A 625 -52.92 -7.00 6.03
C ARG A 625 -52.86 -8.40 5.42
N LYS A 626 -51.66 -8.96 5.25
CA LYS A 626 -51.48 -10.31 4.71
C LYS A 626 -52.01 -11.38 5.68
N GLU A 627 -51.78 -11.21 6.97
CA GLU A 627 -52.31 -12.08 8.02
C GLU A 627 -53.84 -12.02 8.08
N ALA A 628 -54.43 -10.82 7.99
CA ALA A 628 -55.89 -10.65 7.93
C ALA A 628 -56.50 -11.34 6.70
N LEU A 629 -55.88 -11.18 5.52
CA LEU A 629 -56.34 -11.81 4.27
C LEU A 629 -56.21 -13.35 4.33
N LEU A 630 -55.16 -13.86 4.97
CA LEU A 630 -54.97 -15.29 5.18
C LEU A 630 -56.01 -15.85 6.17
N PHE A 631 -56.34 -15.09 7.20
CA PHE A 631 -57.37 -15.46 8.17
C PHE A 631 -58.77 -15.48 7.54
N GLU A 632 -59.10 -14.49 6.72
CA GLU A 632 -60.37 -14.42 5.98
C GLU A 632 -60.52 -15.59 5.00
N LYS A 633 -59.47 -15.89 4.21
CA LYS A 633 -59.45 -17.09 3.34
C LYS A 633 -59.55 -18.40 4.12
N ALA A 634 -58.98 -18.48 5.32
CA ALA A 634 -59.11 -19.66 6.18
C ALA A 634 -60.54 -19.83 6.71
N LEU A 635 -61.25 -18.74 6.98
CA LEU A 635 -62.67 -18.74 7.34
C LEU A 635 -63.56 -19.16 6.16
N GLU A 636 -63.32 -18.63 4.96
CA GLU A 636 -64.03 -19.03 3.73
C GLU A 636 -63.81 -20.52 3.40
N ASN A 637 -62.60 -21.03 3.57
CA ASN A 637 -62.31 -22.44 3.36
C ASN A 637 -62.98 -23.33 4.42
N LYS A 638 -63.10 -22.87 5.67
CA LYS A 638 -63.83 -23.61 6.72
C LYS A 638 -65.34 -23.64 6.45
N THR A 639 -65.94 -22.52 6.03
CA THR A 639 -67.38 -22.47 5.68
C THR A 639 -67.68 -23.26 4.41
N GLY A 640 -66.78 -23.25 3.42
CA GLY A 640 -66.86 -24.10 2.23
C GLY A 640 -66.72 -25.60 2.55
N SER A 641 -65.82 -25.97 3.47
CA SER A 641 -65.67 -27.36 3.92
C SER A 641 -66.87 -27.85 4.73
N ALA A 642 -67.51 -26.99 5.54
CA ALA A 642 -68.73 -27.34 6.28
C ALA A 642 -69.92 -27.59 5.34
N ARG A 643 -70.11 -26.74 4.31
CA ARG A 643 -71.12 -26.94 3.26
C ARG A 643 -70.90 -28.21 2.44
N ASN A 644 -69.64 -28.58 2.17
CA ASN A 644 -69.31 -29.82 1.46
C ASN A 644 -69.48 -31.08 2.32
N GLN A 645 -69.39 -30.97 3.65
CA GLN A 645 -69.70 -32.08 4.57
C GLN A 645 -71.20 -32.31 4.71
N GLU A 646 -72.03 -31.26 4.72
CA GLU A 646 -73.50 -31.39 4.67
C GLU A 646 -74.00 -31.93 3.33
N ALA A 647 -73.39 -31.54 2.20
CA ALA A 647 -73.73 -32.09 0.89
C ALA A 647 -73.32 -33.57 0.73
N LYS A 648 -72.27 -34.02 1.43
CA LYS A 648 -71.84 -35.43 1.44
C LYS A 648 -72.64 -36.29 2.42
N SER A 649 -73.20 -35.76 3.51
CA SER A 649 -74.08 -36.54 4.39
C SER A 649 -75.46 -36.80 3.77
N GLY A 650 -75.94 -35.93 2.87
CA GLY A 650 -77.19 -36.13 2.12
C GLY A 650 -77.12 -37.15 0.98
N TYR A 651 -75.93 -37.55 0.53
CA TYR A 651 -75.75 -38.51 -0.58
C TYR A 651 -75.57 -39.96 -0.12
N TRP A 652 -75.39 -40.21 1.19
CA TRP A 652 -75.25 -41.56 1.76
C TRP A 652 -76.54 -42.12 2.39
N SER A 653 -77.66 -41.39 2.33
CA SER A 653 -78.97 -41.86 2.85
C SER A 653 -79.90 -42.47 1.79
N GLN A 654 -79.44 -42.69 0.55
CA GLN A 654 -80.25 -43.27 -0.54
C GLN A 654 -79.78 -44.62 -1.09
N PHE A 655 -78.75 -45.25 -0.51
CA PHE A 655 -78.32 -46.59 -0.92
C PHE A 655 -77.89 -47.44 0.27
N LEU A 656 -78.87 -48.06 0.94
CA LEU A 656 -78.95 -49.48 1.35
C LEU A 656 -80.15 -49.66 2.33
N PRO A 657 -80.82 -50.82 2.31
CA PRO A 657 -82.18 -51.04 2.81
C PRO A 657 -82.37 -50.96 4.33
#